data_AF-A0AAA9T4L2-F1
#
_entry.id   AF-A0AAA9T4L2-F1
#
_cell.length_a   1.000
_cell.length_b   1.000
_cell.length_c   1.000
_cell.angle_alpha   90.00
_cell.angle_beta   90.00
_cell.angle_gamma   90.00
#
_symmetry.space_group_name_H-M   'P 1'
#
loop_
_entity.id
_entity.type
_entity.pdbx_description
1 polymer ?
#
loop_
_entity_poly.entity_id
_entity_poly.type
_entity_poly.pdbx_seq_one_letter_code
_entity_poly.pdbx_strand_id
1 'polypeptide(L)'
;MHKKKGPPGPPGRGAATARQLGLLVDLSPDGLMIPEDGVNDEELEAEFLALVGGQPQALEKLKGKGPLPMEAIEKMASLCMRDPDEDEEEGTDEEDVEADDDLLAELNEVLGEEQKASESHPPVAQPKATTPSPGLEATLQERLALYQTAIESARQAGDSAKMRRYDRGLKTLENLLASVRKGKAIDEGDIPPPVAVGKGPVATPSHTPAPTQPAPLNPLAPDPRVIVESPPSAAPSSSLASAKPQLPPGPCSPGPLAQLQSRQREYKLAALHAKQQGDTAAAAKHFRVAKMHLRQAKGLEPMLEASRNGLPVDITKVPPAPVNKDDFALVQRPGPGLSQESARRYGELTKLIRQQHEMCLNHSNQFTQLGNIAETSKFEKLAEDCKRSMEILKQAFARGLPTPTARFEQRTFSVIKIFPDLSSNDMLLFIVKGISLPTPPGLSPGDLDVFVRFDFPYPNVEEAQKDKTSVIKNTDSPEFKEQFKLCINRSHRGFRRAIQTKGIKFEVVHKGGLFKTDRVLGTAQLKLDALETACEVREVLEVLDGRRPTGGRLEVMVRIREPLTAQQLETTTERWLVIDPVPASVPTQVVGPKGKAPPIPAPTREPGNRSARPLHSLSVLAFDQERLERKILGLRQARRPVPPEVAQQYQDIMQRSQWQRAQLEQGGPGMRREYMAQLERQLQFYTEAARRLGNDGSREAAKEALYRRNLVESELQRLRR
;
A
#
# COMPACT_ATOMS: atom_id res chain seq x y z
N MET A 1 -76.35 -10.68 -40.93
CA MET A 1 -76.89 -10.28 -42.26
C MET A 1 -75.88 -9.37 -42.97
N HIS A 2 -76.03 -9.08 -44.27
CA HIS A 2 -74.96 -8.50 -45.11
C HIS A 2 -75.11 -6.99 -45.44
N LYS A 3 -73.96 -6.30 -45.60
CA LYS A 3 -73.70 -5.12 -46.49
C LYS A 3 -74.46 -3.82 -46.08
N LYS A 4 -74.14 -2.58 -46.49
CA LYS A 4 -73.25 -1.87 -47.47
C LYS A 4 -73.01 -0.42 -46.88
N LYS A 5 -72.24 0.59 -47.35
CA LYS A 5 -71.32 0.93 -48.47
C LYS A 5 -70.58 2.25 -48.08
N GLY A 6 -69.30 2.48 -48.40
CA GLY A 6 -68.72 3.86 -48.30
C GLY A 6 -67.17 4.03 -48.38
N PRO A 7 -66.62 4.62 -49.47
CA PRO A 7 -65.19 4.99 -49.64
C PRO A 7 -64.97 6.49 -50.04
N PRO A 8 -63.75 7.03 -50.33
CA PRO A 8 -62.41 6.80 -49.75
C PRO A 8 -61.48 8.06 -49.55
N GLY A 9 -60.56 8.01 -48.56
CA GLY A 9 -59.22 8.67 -48.55
C GLY A 9 -59.10 10.21 -48.37
N PRO A 10 -57.87 10.80 -48.34
CA PRO A 10 -56.53 10.19 -48.28
C PRO A 10 -55.68 10.73 -47.04
N PRO A 11 -54.33 11.01 -47.03
CA PRO A 11 -53.46 10.31 -46.06
C PRO A 11 -52.39 11.12 -45.24
N GLY A 12 -51.83 10.48 -44.20
CA GLY A 12 -50.50 10.78 -43.61
C GLY A 12 -50.47 11.67 -42.35
N ARG A 13 -49.37 11.73 -41.57
CA ARG A 13 -48.12 10.91 -41.52
C ARG A 13 -47.40 11.18 -40.16
N GLY A 14 -46.67 10.20 -39.60
CA GLY A 14 -45.87 10.32 -38.36
C GLY A 14 -46.58 9.73 -37.13
N ALA A 15 -46.20 8.58 -36.57
CA ALA A 15 -45.02 7.73 -36.76
C ALA A 15 -43.69 8.32 -36.23
N ALA A 16 -43.68 8.79 -34.98
CA ALA A 16 -42.47 9.29 -34.29
C ALA A 16 -42.40 8.97 -32.77
N THR A 17 -43.29 8.13 -32.20
CA THR A 17 -43.49 8.04 -30.73
C THR A 17 -43.85 6.62 -30.23
N ALA A 18 -43.11 5.59 -30.64
CA ALA A 18 -43.39 4.19 -30.22
C ALA A 18 -42.16 3.27 -30.12
N ARG A 19 -40.93 3.80 -29.94
CA ARG A 19 -39.68 3.00 -29.94
C ARG A 19 -38.79 3.19 -28.69
N GLN A 20 -39.31 3.76 -27.61
CA GLN A 20 -38.49 4.20 -26.45
C GLN A 20 -38.83 3.51 -25.12
N LEU A 21 -39.61 2.42 -25.12
CA LEU A 21 -40.00 1.66 -23.92
C LEU A 21 -39.89 0.14 -24.18
N GLY A 22 -38.66 -0.36 -24.31
CA GLY A 22 -38.38 -1.77 -24.63
C GLY A 22 -38.61 -2.72 -23.45
N LEU A 23 -39.85 -3.14 -23.23
CA LEU A 23 -40.24 -4.11 -22.20
C LEU A 23 -41.29 -5.13 -22.70
N LEU A 24 -40.86 -6.09 -23.53
CA LEU A 24 -41.31 -7.48 -23.40
C LEU A 24 -40.33 -8.43 -24.09
N VAL A 25 -40.12 -9.60 -23.49
CA VAL A 25 -39.54 -10.78 -24.14
C VAL A 25 -40.69 -11.76 -24.36
N ASP A 26 -40.77 -12.35 -25.55
CA ASP A 26 -41.60 -13.52 -25.81
C ASP A 26 -40.78 -14.54 -26.61
N LEU A 27 -41.11 -15.82 -26.50
CA LEU A 27 -40.22 -16.94 -26.80
C LEU A 27 -40.86 -18.02 -27.68
N SER A 28 -39.97 -18.80 -28.32
CA SER A 28 -40.24 -20.14 -28.88
C SER A 28 -40.95 -20.17 -30.27
N PRO A 29 -40.92 -21.32 -30.97
CA PRO A 29 -39.69 -22.08 -31.27
C PRO A 29 -39.65 -22.65 -32.71
N ASP A 30 -38.45 -22.82 -33.28
CA ASP A 30 -38.20 -23.90 -34.27
C ASP A 30 -36.70 -24.15 -34.54
N GLY A 31 -36.37 -25.32 -35.11
CA GLY A 31 -35.13 -25.54 -35.89
C GLY A 31 -33.79 -25.69 -35.13
N LEU A 32 -33.39 -26.93 -34.82
CA LEU A 32 -32.06 -27.30 -34.29
C LEU A 32 -30.91 -27.23 -35.34
N MET A 33 -29.68 -27.19 -34.81
CA MET A 33 -28.37 -27.60 -35.36
C MET A 33 -27.39 -26.52 -35.87
N ILE A 34 -26.12 -26.79 -35.56
CA ILE A 34 -24.88 -26.12 -36.02
C ILE A 34 -24.07 -27.21 -36.76
N PRO A 35 -23.39 -26.86 -37.87
CA PRO A 35 -21.95 -27.12 -37.96
C PRO A 35 -21.16 -25.87 -38.35
N GLU A 36 -19.84 -26.00 -38.31
CA GLU A 36 -18.85 -25.03 -38.78
C GLU A 36 -18.85 -24.93 -40.32
N ASP A 37 -18.33 -23.84 -40.87
CA ASP A 37 -17.30 -23.94 -41.92
C ASP A 37 -16.43 -22.66 -41.98
N GLY A 38 -15.29 -22.74 -42.67
CA GLY A 38 -14.20 -21.76 -42.58
C GLY A 38 -14.40 -20.42 -43.31
N VAL A 39 -13.64 -19.40 -42.89
CA VAL A 39 -13.42 -18.16 -43.64
C VAL A 39 -12.14 -18.34 -44.47
N ASN A 40 -12.16 -17.92 -45.74
CA ASN A 40 -11.05 -18.20 -46.68
C ASN A 40 -9.99 -17.08 -46.67
N ASP A 41 -8.75 -17.41 -46.32
CA ASP A 41 -7.66 -16.41 -46.17
C ASP A 41 -7.36 -15.63 -47.47
N GLU A 42 -7.63 -16.21 -48.64
CA GLU A 42 -7.43 -15.58 -49.96
C GLU A 42 -8.30 -14.32 -50.17
N GLU A 43 -9.45 -14.19 -49.48
CA GLU A 43 -10.28 -12.97 -49.54
C GLU A 43 -9.67 -11.84 -48.69
N LEU A 44 -8.98 -12.18 -47.60
CA LEU A 44 -8.24 -11.24 -46.76
C LEU A 44 -6.98 -10.72 -47.46
N GLU A 45 -6.22 -11.60 -48.13
CA GLU A 45 -5.05 -11.19 -48.92
C GLU A 45 -5.44 -10.29 -50.11
N ALA A 46 -6.60 -10.54 -50.73
CA ALA A 46 -7.13 -9.71 -51.81
C ALA A 46 -7.47 -8.28 -51.35
N GLU A 47 -8.12 -8.09 -50.19
CA GLU A 47 -8.36 -6.76 -49.63
C GLU A 47 -7.05 -6.06 -49.19
N PHE A 48 -6.06 -6.82 -48.68
CA PHE A 48 -4.78 -6.26 -48.27
C PHE A 48 -3.97 -5.72 -49.46
N LEU A 49 -3.90 -6.45 -50.59
CA LEU A 49 -3.24 -5.98 -51.80
C LEU A 49 -3.91 -4.73 -52.40
N ALA A 50 -5.24 -4.61 -52.30
CA ALA A 50 -5.98 -3.47 -52.82
C ALA A 50 -5.67 -2.14 -52.12
N LEU A 51 -5.16 -2.18 -50.88
CA LEU A 51 -4.94 -0.99 -50.06
C LEU A 51 -3.56 -0.33 -50.26
N VAL A 52 -2.62 -0.99 -50.97
CA VAL A 52 -1.19 -0.63 -50.97
C VAL A 52 -0.71 0.01 -52.29
N GLY A 53 -1.50 0.04 -53.38
CA GLY A 53 -1.02 0.63 -54.64
C GLY A 53 -2.06 1.10 -55.67
N GLY A 54 -2.07 2.41 -55.97
CA GLY A 54 -2.42 2.91 -57.30
C GLY A 54 -3.28 4.19 -57.42
N GLN A 55 -2.70 5.25 -57.99
CA GLN A 55 -3.36 6.42 -58.59
C GLN A 55 -2.41 7.04 -59.64
N PRO A 56 -2.80 8.01 -60.49
CA PRO A 56 -4.11 8.42 -61.01
C PRO A 56 -4.08 8.59 -62.57
N GLN A 57 -5.06 9.29 -63.17
CA GLN A 57 -4.84 10.09 -64.40
C GLN A 57 -5.60 11.44 -64.39
N ALA A 58 -5.02 12.45 -65.06
CA ALA A 58 -5.50 13.82 -65.38
C ALA A 58 -5.92 14.73 -64.18
N LEU A 59 -5.17 15.80 -63.82
CA LEU A 59 -5.00 17.14 -64.46
C LEU A 59 -6.26 18.03 -64.38
N GLU A 60 -6.25 19.27 -63.86
CA GLU A 60 -5.21 20.32 -63.98
C GLU A 60 -4.86 21.18 -62.72
N LYS A 61 -3.57 21.53 -62.61
CA LYS A 61 -2.97 22.85 -62.23
C LYS A 61 -3.55 23.71 -61.08
N LEU A 62 -2.75 23.91 -60.02
CA LEU A 62 -2.08 25.20 -59.75
C LEU A 62 -0.86 25.06 -58.80
N LYS A 63 0.17 25.90 -59.00
CA LYS A 63 1.53 25.85 -58.39
C LYS A 63 1.57 25.98 -56.85
N GLY A 64 2.48 25.25 -56.16
CA GLY A 64 2.62 25.38 -54.70
C GLY A 64 3.87 24.85 -53.95
N LYS A 65 5.04 24.64 -54.60
CA LYS A 65 6.26 23.98 -54.05
C LYS A 65 6.11 22.45 -53.84
N GLY A 66 7.21 21.71 -53.96
CA GLY A 66 7.21 20.23 -53.97
C GLY A 66 7.58 19.57 -52.62
N PRO A 67 7.24 18.29 -52.41
CA PRO A 67 7.55 17.56 -51.16
C PRO A 67 9.01 17.07 -51.06
N LEU A 68 9.33 16.52 -49.89
CA LEU A 68 10.61 15.88 -49.54
C LEU A 68 10.87 14.60 -50.36
N PRO A 69 12.14 14.15 -50.51
CA PRO A 69 12.47 12.89 -51.16
C PRO A 69 11.83 11.69 -50.44
N MET A 70 11.42 10.69 -51.21
CA MET A 70 10.71 9.49 -50.73
C MET A 70 11.51 8.71 -49.67
N GLU A 71 12.84 8.68 -49.82
CA GLU A 71 13.82 8.17 -48.86
C GLU A 71 13.62 8.69 -47.42
N ALA A 72 13.20 9.95 -47.25
CA ALA A 72 12.95 10.52 -45.92
C ALA A 72 11.63 10.02 -45.29
N ILE A 73 10.65 9.64 -46.11
CA ILE A 73 9.38 9.06 -45.65
C ILE A 73 9.59 7.58 -45.31
N GLU A 74 10.30 6.86 -46.17
CA GLU A 74 10.71 5.46 -45.95
C GLU A 74 11.52 5.32 -44.65
N LYS A 75 12.53 6.19 -44.44
CA LYS A 75 13.34 6.21 -43.21
C LYS A 75 12.55 6.57 -41.96
N MET A 76 11.49 7.38 -42.06
CA MET A 76 10.56 7.61 -40.94
C MET A 76 9.65 6.40 -40.69
N ALA A 77 9.19 5.70 -41.74
CA ALA A 77 8.45 4.45 -41.58
C ALA A 77 9.31 3.37 -40.90
N SER A 78 10.59 3.25 -41.27
CA SER A 78 11.55 2.37 -40.60
C SER A 78 11.71 2.71 -39.11
N LEU A 79 11.77 4.00 -38.76
CA LEU A 79 11.87 4.47 -37.38
C LEU A 79 10.57 4.31 -36.58
N CYS A 80 9.40 4.22 -37.23
CA CYS A 80 8.12 3.97 -36.58
C CYS A 80 7.76 2.49 -36.43
N MET A 81 8.48 1.57 -37.09
CA MET A 81 8.31 0.12 -36.91
C MET A 81 9.47 -0.56 -36.16
N ARG A 82 10.40 0.20 -35.57
CA ARG A 82 11.42 -0.34 -34.68
C ARG A 82 10.90 -0.30 -33.24
N ASP A 83 10.66 -1.46 -32.65
CA ASP A 83 10.34 -1.57 -31.22
C ASP A 83 11.52 -1.06 -30.37
N PRO A 84 11.26 -0.41 -29.21
CA PRO A 84 12.28 0.33 -28.46
C PRO A 84 13.28 -0.53 -27.66
N ASP A 85 13.29 -1.85 -27.86
CA ASP A 85 14.10 -2.82 -27.10
C ASP A 85 15.24 -3.49 -27.92
N GLU A 86 15.35 -3.27 -29.24
CA GLU A 86 16.43 -3.81 -30.10
C GLU A 86 17.07 -2.73 -31.00
N ASP A 87 18.12 -2.07 -30.49
CA ASP A 87 19.51 -2.22 -30.98
C ASP A 87 20.44 -1.08 -30.48
N GLU A 88 21.29 -1.38 -29.49
CA GLU A 88 22.61 -0.73 -29.33
C GLU A 88 23.67 -1.84 -29.16
N GLU A 89 24.21 -2.32 -30.28
CA GLU A 89 25.46 -3.09 -30.30
C GLU A 89 26.22 -2.84 -31.61
N GLU A 90 27.02 -1.77 -31.65
CA GLU A 90 28.24 -1.72 -32.46
C GLU A 90 29.23 -0.71 -31.85
N GLY A 91 29.59 -0.95 -30.58
CA GLY A 91 30.74 -0.36 -29.91
C GLY A 91 31.77 -1.45 -29.66
N THR A 92 32.92 -1.39 -30.34
CA THR A 92 33.94 -2.44 -30.28
C THR A 92 34.80 -2.35 -29.02
N ASP A 93 34.48 -3.15 -28.01
CA ASP A 93 35.32 -3.40 -26.83
C ASP A 93 35.37 -4.92 -26.56
N GLU A 94 36.39 -5.62 -27.08
CA GLU A 94 36.54 -7.09 -26.97
C GLU A 94 37.04 -7.56 -25.58
N GLU A 95 36.95 -6.71 -24.53
CA GLU A 95 37.49 -6.97 -23.19
C GLU A 95 36.45 -7.47 -22.13
N ASP A 96 35.13 -7.32 -22.35
CA ASP A 96 34.10 -7.69 -21.34
C ASP A 96 33.76 -9.21 -21.29
N VAL A 97 34.40 -10.05 -22.12
CA VAL A 97 34.12 -11.50 -22.18
C VAL A 97 34.82 -12.32 -21.08
N GLU A 98 36.02 -11.95 -20.63
CA GLU A 98 36.70 -12.70 -19.55
C GLU A 98 35.97 -12.56 -18.20
N ALA A 99 35.33 -11.41 -17.95
CA ALA A 99 34.59 -11.14 -16.72
C ALA A 99 33.26 -11.92 -16.60
N ASP A 100 32.66 -12.35 -17.71
CA ASP A 100 31.38 -13.09 -17.70
C ASP A 100 31.58 -14.59 -17.40
N ASP A 101 32.72 -15.18 -17.75
CA ASP A 101 33.06 -16.57 -17.44
C ASP A 101 33.39 -16.77 -15.94
N ASP A 102 34.15 -15.84 -15.33
CA ASP A 102 34.40 -15.84 -13.86
C ASP A 102 33.08 -15.76 -13.06
N LEU A 103 32.06 -15.06 -13.59
CA LEU A 103 30.73 -14.99 -12.95
C LEU A 103 29.91 -16.26 -13.13
N LEU A 104 30.13 -17.02 -14.21
CA LEU A 104 29.55 -18.34 -14.40
C LEU A 104 30.26 -19.38 -13.50
N ALA A 105 31.53 -19.17 -13.19
CA ALA A 105 32.30 -19.94 -12.20
C ALA A 105 31.86 -19.66 -10.76
N GLU A 106 31.68 -18.40 -10.33
CA GLU A 106 31.13 -18.03 -9.00
C GLU A 106 29.79 -18.75 -8.74
N LEU A 107 28.95 -18.85 -9.77
CA LEU A 107 27.66 -19.54 -9.68
C LEU A 107 27.76 -21.06 -9.58
N ASN A 108 28.86 -21.65 -10.05
CA ASN A 108 29.12 -23.09 -9.99
C ASN A 108 29.81 -23.49 -8.67
N GLU A 109 30.58 -22.59 -8.06
CA GLU A 109 31.17 -22.76 -6.72
C GLU A 109 30.07 -22.83 -5.63
N VAL A 110 29.01 -22.03 -5.77
CA VAL A 110 27.82 -22.06 -4.88
C VAL A 110 27.06 -23.40 -4.92
N LEU A 111 27.33 -24.29 -5.89
CA LEU A 111 26.79 -25.66 -5.93
C LEU A 111 27.68 -26.69 -5.19
N GLY A 112 28.85 -26.29 -4.68
CA GLY A 112 29.85 -27.21 -4.09
C GLY A 112 29.75 -27.43 -2.58
N GLU A 113 29.22 -26.48 -1.80
CA GLU A 113 29.40 -26.43 -0.34
C GLU A 113 28.17 -26.81 0.52
N GLU A 114 27.60 -28.02 0.34
CA GLU A 114 26.69 -28.61 1.35
C GLU A 114 26.98 -30.11 1.65
N GLN A 115 28.20 -30.47 2.10
CA GLN A 115 28.46 -31.70 2.89
C GLN A 115 29.87 -31.90 3.50
N LYS A 116 30.12 -31.37 4.73
CA LYS A 116 30.64 -32.13 5.91
C LYS A 116 30.85 -31.24 7.14
N ALA A 117 31.17 -31.84 8.30
CA ALA A 117 31.23 -31.16 9.60
C ALA A 117 32.39 -31.63 10.51
N SER A 118 32.63 -30.83 11.57
CA SER A 118 33.16 -31.16 12.92
C SER A 118 34.57 -30.68 13.34
N GLU A 119 34.58 -29.96 14.48
CA GLU A 119 35.62 -29.89 15.55
C GLU A 119 37.01 -29.26 15.22
N SER A 120 37.75 -28.55 16.11
CA SER A 120 37.59 -28.19 17.54
C SER A 120 38.42 -26.91 17.92
N HIS A 121 38.54 -26.59 19.22
CA HIS A 121 39.12 -25.35 19.82
C HIS A 121 39.83 -25.68 21.17
N PRO A 122 40.53 -24.74 21.88
CA PRO A 122 41.14 -23.43 21.53
C PRO A 122 42.68 -23.47 21.83
N PRO A 123 43.35 -22.79 22.82
CA PRO A 123 43.36 -21.38 23.31
C PRO A 123 44.79 -20.73 23.47
N VAL A 124 44.85 -19.51 24.07
CA VAL A 124 45.91 -18.89 24.93
C VAL A 124 46.74 -17.68 24.40
N ALA A 125 46.66 -16.58 25.18
CA ALA A 125 47.59 -15.44 25.39
C ALA A 125 47.77 -14.28 24.36
N GLN A 126 47.35 -13.09 24.79
CA GLN A 126 47.97 -11.77 24.54
C GLN A 126 49.10 -11.51 25.61
N PRO A 127 49.80 -10.35 25.76
CA PRO A 127 49.69 -9.04 25.06
C PRO A 127 51.01 -8.26 24.73
N LYS A 128 50.94 -7.20 23.88
CA LYS A 128 51.28 -5.78 24.25
C LYS A 128 51.36 -4.78 23.08
N ALA A 129 50.95 -3.54 23.39
CA ALA A 129 51.44 -2.22 22.91
C ALA A 129 51.56 -1.92 21.41
N THR A 130 50.73 -0.97 20.93
CA THR A 130 50.91 -0.23 19.67
C THR A 130 51.52 1.16 19.89
N THR A 131 52.28 1.63 18.90
CA THR A 131 52.88 2.98 18.82
C THR A 131 51.91 4.03 18.24
N PRO A 132 52.14 5.34 18.46
CA PRO A 132 51.33 6.40 17.85
C PRO A 132 51.56 6.48 16.33
N SER A 133 50.48 6.57 15.56
CA SER A 133 50.48 6.61 14.10
C SER A 133 50.84 8.01 13.53
N PRO A 134 51.89 8.17 12.71
CA PRO A 134 52.34 9.49 12.24
C PRO A 134 51.34 10.32 11.42
N GLY A 135 50.40 9.67 10.70
CA GLY A 135 49.50 10.35 9.76
C GLY A 135 48.53 11.37 10.38
N LEU A 136 48.11 11.13 11.63
CA LEU A 136 47.15 12.01 12.32
C LEU A 136 47.78 13.36 12.69
N GLU A 137 49.09 13.38 13.01
CA GLU A 137 49.81 14.64 13.23
C GLU A 137 49.97 15.44 11.93
N ALA A 138 50.33 14.77 10.82
CA ALA A 138 50.48 15.42 9.52
C ALA A 138 49.15 16.06 9.04
N THR A 139 48.02 15.36 9.22
CA THR A 139 46.68 15.88 8.85
C THR A 139 46.31 17.13 9.65
N LEU A 140 46.69 17.22 10.93
CA LEU A 140 46.46 18.41 11.75
C LEU A 140 47.37 19.58 11.35
N GLN A 141 48.63 19.31 10.98
CA GLN A 141 49.56 20.33 10.46
C GLN A 141 49.07 20.91 9.12
N GLU A 142 48.59 20.07 8.21
CA GLU A 142 48.00 20.51 6.93
C GLU A 142 46.77 21.40 7.14
N ARG A 143 45.83 20.97 8.00
CA ARG A 143 44.64 21.78 8.32
C ARG A 143 44.99 23.13 8.97
N LEU A 144 46.06 23.21 9.77
CA LEU A 144 46.54 24.48 10.33
C LEU A 144 46.99 25.46 9.23
N ALA A 145 47.77 25.00 8.24
CA ALA A 145 48.20 25.82 7.12
C ALA A 145 47.01 26.34 6.29
N LEU A 146 46.02 25.47 6.01
CA LEU A 146 44.79 25.86 5.32
C LEU A 146 43.98 26.91 6.11
N TYR A 147 43.86 26.76 7.43
CA TYR A 147 43.20 27.73 8.30
C TYR A 147 43.94 29.07 8.37
N GLN A 148 45.27 29.08 8.38
CA GLN A 148 46.08 30.31 8.30
C GLN A 148 45.82 31.05 6.97
N THR A 149 45.88 30.35 5.83
CA THR A 149 45.59 30.96 4.52
C THR A 149 44.14 31.47 4.42
N ALA A 150 43.17 30.78 5.04
CA ALA A 150 41.79 31.23 5.11
C ALA A 150 41.60 32.51 5.97
N ILE A 151 42.39 32.68 7.05
CA ILE A 151 42.42 33.92 7.84
C ILE A 151 42.97 35.09 7.02
N GLU A 152 44.05 34.87 6.26
CA GLU A 152 44.65 35.90 5.41
C GLU A 152 43.73 36.30 4.26
N SER A 153 43.10 35.34 3.59
CA SER A 153 42.07 35.60 2.57
C SER A 153 40.88 36.38 3.16
N ALA A 154 40.37 35.99 4.33
CA ALA A 154 39.30 36.73 5.02
C ALA A 154 39.73 38.15 5.44
N ARG A 155 41.01 38.36 5.77
CA ARG A 155 41.58 39.68 6.09
C ARG A 155 41.69 40.56 4.84
N GLN A 156 42.16 40.02 3.72
CA GLN A 156 42.22 40.73 2.44
C GLN A 156 40.82 41.09 1.92
N ALA A 157 39.82 40.21 2.13
CA ALA A 157 38.42 40.45 1.79
C ALA A 157 37.65 41.31 2.81
N GLY A 158 38.29 41.80 3.89
CA GLY A 158 37.65 42.63 4.92
C GLY A 158 36.65 41.91 5.84
N ASP A 159 36.47 40.59 5.70
CA ASP A 159 35.47 39.81 6.44
C ASP A 159 35.95 39.46 7.85
N SER A 160 35.80 40.43 8.75
CA SER A 160 36.13 40.28 10.17
C SER A 160 35.34 39.18 10.89
N ALA A 161 34.18 38.76 10.37
CA ALA A 161 33.37 37.69 10.95
C ALA A 161 33.92 36.30 10.59
N LYS A 162 34.27 36.07 9.31
CA LYS A 162 35.00 34.86 8.87
C LYS A 162 36.37 34.79 9.53
N MET A 163 37.12 35.89 9.59
CA MET A 163 38.43 35.93 10.27
C MET A 163 38.34 35.43 11.72
N ARG A 164 37.37 35.94 12.51
CA ARG A 164 37.10 35.49 13.89
C ARG A 164 36.52 34.08 13.99
N ARG A 165 36.00 33.49 12.90
CA ARG A 165 35.56 32.09 12.87
C ARG A 165 36.75 31.16 12.63
N TYR A 166 37.62 31.49 11.68
CA TYR A 166 38.81 30.71 11.37
C TYR A 166 39.87 30.80 12.50
N ASP A 167 40.09 31.97 13.11
CA ASP A 167 41.00 32.13 14.27
C ASP A 167 40.65 31.21 15.45
N ARG A 168 39.35 30.96 15.70
CA ARG A 168 38.90 30.00 16.71
C ARG A 168 39.14 28.54 16.29
N GLY A 169 38.87 28.18 15.04
CA GLY A 169 39.15 26.83 14.53
C GLY A 169 40.65 26.49 14.49
N LEU A 170 41.49 27.49 14.18
CA LEU A 170 42.95 27.38 14.23
C LEU A 170 43.41 27.06 15.66
N LYS A 171 42.92 27.78 16.67
CA LYS A 171 43.22 27.50 18.10
C LYS A 171 42.72 26.14 18.57
N THR A 172 41.60 25.63 18.03
CA THR A 172 41.19 24.24 18.26
C THR A 172 42.22 23.27 17.68
N LEU A 173 42.62 23.44 16.41
CA LEU A 173 43.61 22.59 15.75
C LEU A 173 44.99 22.62 16.44
N GLU A 174 45.44 23.77 16.97
CA GLU A 174 46.67 23.88 17.78
C GLU A 174 46.58 23.06 19.08
N ASN A 175 45.45 23.13 19.78
CA ASN A 175 45.22 22.36 21.01
C ASN A 175 45.12 20.84 20.75
N LEU A 176 44.54 20.44 19.61
CA LEU A 176 44.49 19.05 19.16
C LEU A 176 45.90 18.56 18.80
N LEU A 177 46.67 19.32 18.02
CA LEU A 177 48.07 18.99 17.68
C LEU A 177 48.94 18.84 18.93
N ALA A 178 48.79 19.75 19.89
CA ALA A 178 49.47 19.69 21.19
C ALA A 178 49.00 18.52 22.08
N SER A 179 47.86 17.89 21.76
CA SER A 179 47.34 16.70 22.44
C SER A 179 47.82 15.40 21.78
N VAL A 180 47.87 15.33 20.44
CA VAL A 180 48.51 14.23 19.70
C VAL A 180 49.98 14.09 20.10
N ARG A 181 50.72 15.21 20.11
CA ARG A 181 52.14 15.26 20.56
C ARG A 181 52.36 14.87 22.02
N LYS A 182 51.31 14.78 22.84
CA LYS A 182 51.33 14.30 24.23
C LYS A 182 50.77 12.87 24.37
N GLY A 183 50.60 12.15 23.26
CA GLY A 183 50.18 10.75 23.24
C GLY A 183 48.72 10.51 23.62
N LYS A 184 47.85 11.53 23.54
CA LYS A 184 46.41 11.34 23.75
C LYS A 184 45.72 10.93 22.45
N ALA A 185 44.85 9.93 22.54
CA ALA A 185 43.86 9.66 21.51
C ALA A 185 42.88 10.84 21.40
N ILE A 186 42.40 11.11 20.18
CA ILE A 186 41.48 12.20 19.85
C ILE A 186 40.28 11.61 19.13
N ASP A 187 39.09 12.10 19.44
CA ASP A 187 37.84 11.78 18.75
C ASP A 187 37.76 12.61 17.45
N GLU A 188 37.51 11.97 16.31
CA GLU A 188 37.45 12.63 15.02
C GLU A 188 36.32 13.68 14.94
N GLY A 189 35.29 13.55 15.79
CA GLY A 189 34.20 14.51 15.90
C GLY A 189 34.59 15.90 16.43
N ASP A 190 35.77 16.04 17.07
CA ASP A 190 36.24 17.30 17.65
C ASP A 190 37.14 18.11 16.68
N ILE A 191 37.46 17.55 15.51
CA ILE A 191 38.36 18.18 14.52
C ILE A 191 37.57 19.14 13.59
N PRO A 192 37.92 20.44 13.53
CA PRO A 192 37.25 21.38 12.61
C PRO A 192 37.27 20.93 11.14
N PRO A 193 36.18 21.19 10.38
CA PRO A 193 36.06 20.76 8.98
C PRO A 193 37.08 21.48 8.08
N PRO A 194 37.57 20.84 7.01
CA PRO A 194 38.57 21.43 6.12
C PRO A 194 38.02 22.67 5.41
N VAL A 195 38.85 23.71 5.32
CA VAL A 195 38.52 24.96 4.61
C VAL A 195 39.02 24.90 3.16
N ALA A 196 38.09 25.00 2.20
CA ALA A 196 38.41 24.99 0.78
C ALA A 196 39.02 26.34 0.35
N VAL A 197 40.35 26.39 0.24
CA VAL A 197 41.09 27.59 -0.19
C VAL A 197 41.24 27.59 -1.72
N GLY A 198 40.25 28.16 -2.42
CA GLY A 198 40.32 28.34 -3.88
C GLY A 198 41.38 29.36 -4.29
N LYS A 199 42.37 28.94 -5.10
CA LYS A 199 43.33 29.83 -5.78
C LYS A 199 42.78 30.23 -7.17
N GLY A 200 42.63 31.52 -7.42
CA GLY A 200 42.32 32.05 -8.76
C GLY A 200 41.75 33.47 -8.73
N PRO A 201 42.47 34.49 -9.26
CA PRO A 201 41.98 35.87 -9.34
C PRO A 201 41.48 36.26 -10.74
N VAL A 202 40.59 37.24 -10.82
CA VAL A 202 40.50 38.30 -11.86
C VAL A 202 39.52 39.38 -11.35
N ALA A 203 39.64 40.62 -11.83
CA ALA A 203 39.01 41.79 -11.19
C ALA A 203 38.21 42.69 -12.17
N THR A 204 37.09 43.22 -11.65
CA THR A 204 36.42 44.51 -12.00
C THR A 204 35.96 44.75 -13.44
N PRO A 205 35.17 45.82 -13.74
CA PRO A 205 34.37 46.74 -12.90
C PRO A 205 32.86 46.40 -13.03
N SER A 206 31.78 47.16 -12.78
CA SER A 206 31.36 48.37 -12.00
C SER A 206 29.79 48.29 -11.91
N HIS A 207 28.94 49.17 -11.34
CA HIS A 207 28.98 50.56 -10.85
C HIS A 207 28.14 50.74 -9.55
N THR A 208 28.25 51.92 -8.95
CA THR A 208 27.45 52.53 -7.86
C THR A 208 26.59 53.69 -8.42
N PRO A 209 25.82 54.51 -7.64
CA PRO A 209 25.58 54.60 -6.16
C PRO A 209 24.10 54.33 -5.75
N ALA A 210 23.70 54.15 -4.48
CA ALA A 210 23.95 54.88 -3.21
C ALA A 210 23.26 56.27 -3.15
N PRO A 211 22.98 56.91 -1.98
CA PRO A 211 23.43 56.65 -0.60
C PRO A 211 22.38 55.81 0.20
N THR A 212 22.07 55.89 1.51
CA THR A 212 22.34 56.84 2.63
C THR A 212 22.18 56.18 4.01
N GLN A 213 22.64 56.83 5.08
CA GLN A 213 22.46 56.50 6.52
C GLN A 213 22.26 57.84 7.29
N PRO A 214 21.83 57.87 8.58
CA PRO A 214 22.78 57.67 9.69
C PRO A 214 22.17 57.01 10.97
N ALA A 215 22.99 56.89 12.01
CA ALA A 215 22.66 56.52 13.40
C ALA A 215 23.45 57.46 14.36
N PRO A 216 23.72 57.15 15.64
CA PRO A 216 22.93 56.53 16.73
C PRO A 216 22.80 57.50 17.94
N LEU A 217 22.29 57.05 19.11
CA LEU A 217 22.83 57.37 20.46
C LEU A 217 22.07 56.63 21.60
N ASN A 218 22.63 56.65 22.82
CA ASN A 218 22.24 55.92 24.06
C ASN A 218 22.86 56.71 25.26
N PRO A 219 22.65 56.41 26.57
CA PRO A 219 21.60 55.69 27.33
C PRO A 219 20.99 56.54 28.49
N LEU A 220 20.12 55.96 29.36
CA LEU A 220 20.10 56.06 30.86
C LEU A 220 18.73 55.68 31.50
N ALA A 221 18.74 55.34 32.80
CA ALA A 221 17.57 55.06 33.66
C ALA A 221 17.68 55.85 34.99
N PRO A 222 16.65 55.99 35.86
CA PRO A 222 16.29 54.91 36.81
C PRO A 222 14.79 54.82 37.29
N ASP A 223 14.54 53.85 38.18
CA ASP A 223 13.38 53.59 39.09
C ASP A 223 13.08 54.76 40.09
N PRO A 224 12.00 54.81 40.94
CA PRO A 224 11.45 53.67 41.75
C PRO A 224 9.95 53.58 42.17
N ARG A 225 9.49 52.33 42.38
CA ARG A 225 8.66 51.75 43.50
C ARG A 225 7.22 52.24 43.85
N VAL A 226 6.33 51.23 44.06
CA VAL A 226 5.56 50.88 45.31
C VAL A 226 4.70 49.61 45.00
N ILE A 227 4.47 48.54 45.79
CA ILE A 227 4.74 48.04 47.18
C ILE A 227 3.50 47.98 48.12
N VAL A 228 2.91 46.77 48.32
CA VAL A 228 2.07 46.24 49.44
C VAL A 228 1.33 44.97 48.93
N GLU A 229 1.07 43.86 49.65
CA GLU A 229 1.69 43.17 50.81
C GLU A 229 1.18 41.68 50.85
N SER A 230 1.60 40.83 51.80
CA SER A 230 1.29 39.36 51.90
C SER A 230 1.44 38.89 53.37
N PRO A 231 1.56 37.60 53.81
CA PRO A 231 1.51 36.25 53.19
C PRO A 231 0.54 35.32 54.03
N PRO A 232 0.74 34.01 54.39
CA PRO A 232 1.72 32.97 53.98
C PRO A 232 1.24 31.50 53.80
N SER A 233 2.21 30.65 53.43
CA SER A 233 2.38 29.22 53.79
C SER A 233 1.88 28.13 52.81
N ALA A 234 2.63 27.05 52.50
CA ALA A 234 4.10 26.81 52.50
C ALA A 234 4.41 25.50 51.71
N ALA A 235 5.50 25.48 50.93
CA ALA A 235 6.10 24.25 50.38
C ALA A 235 7.58 24.48 49.98
N PRO A 236 8.51 23.55 50.26
CA PRO A 236 9.94 23.73 49.97
C PRO A 236 10.37 23.23 48.59
N SER A 237 11.52 23.72 48.14
CA SER A 237 12.17 23.39 46.85
C SER A 237 13.22 22.29 46.95
N SER A 238 13.39 21.49 45.89
CA SER A 238 14.72 21.09 45.43
C SER A 238 14.73 20.78 43.92
N SER A 239 15.89 20.91 43.30
CA SER A 239 16.14 20.64 41.88
C SER A 239 17.43 19.83 41.75
N LEU A 240 17.46 18.80 40.88
CA LEU A 240 18.71 18.17 40.44
C LEU A 240 18.51 17.25 39.20
N ALA A 241 19.55 17.23 38.36
CA ALA A 241 19.93 16.26 37.32
C ALA A 241 18.88 15.27 36.75
N SER A 242 18.59 15.41 35.45
CA SER A 242 18.03 14.32 34.64
C SER A 242 19.11 13.29 34.27
N ALA A 243 19.20 12.19 35.02
CA ALA A 243 19.98 11.02 34.64
C ALA A 243 19.17 10.10 33.71
N LYS A 244 19.80 9.57 32.66
CA LYS A 244 19.18 8.72 31.63
C LYS A 244 19.31 7.22 31.99
N PRO A 245 18.22 6.50 32.29
CA PRO A 245 18.27 5.04 32.38
C PRO A 245 18.45 4.45 30.98
N GLN A 246 19.43 3.57 30.80
CA GLN A 246 19.51 2.73 29.60
C GLN A 246 18.48 1.60 29.70
N LEU A 247 17.82 1.30 28.59
CA LEU A 247 17.04 0.07 28.40
C LEU A 247 17.77 -0.83 27.38
N PRO A 248 17.71 -2.16 27.53
CA PRO A 248 18.41 -3.09 26.64
C PRO A 248 17.78 -3.09 25.23
N PRO A 249 18.54 -3.49 24.19
CA PRO A 249 18.03 -3.55 22.82
C PRO A 249 16.94 -4.61 22.67
N GLY A 250 15.82 -4.23 22.04
CA GLY A 250 14.76 -5.15 21.62
C GLY A 250 15.14 -5.92 20.33
N PRO A 251 14.44 -7.02 20.02
CA PRO A 251 14.71 -7.84 18.84
C PRO A 251 14.43 -7.10 17.52
N CYS A 252 15.13 -7.52 16.47
CA CYS A 252 15.22 -6.80 15.20
C CYS A 252 13.89 -6.68 14.44
N SER A 253 13.56 -5.47 14.01
CA SER A 253 12.95 -5.28 12.69
C SER A 253 13.95 -5.70 11.60
N PRO A 254 13.53 -6.26 10.46
CA PRO A 254 14.42 -6.41 9.31
C PRO A 254 14.89 -5.01 8.88
N GLY A 255 16.19 -4.73 9.01
CA GLY A 255 16.79 -3.50 8.52
C GLY A 255 16.93 -3.52 6.99
N PRO A 256 17.27 -2.37 6.35
CA PRO A 256 17.49 -2.28 4.90
C PRO A 256 18.35 -3.44 4.36
N LEU A 257 19.46 -3.74 5.03
CA LEU A 257 20.37 -4.86 4.75
C LEU A 257 19.65 -6.21 4.57
N ALA A 258 18.67 -6.54 5.41
CA ALA A 258 17.98 -7.84 5.34
C ALA A 258 17.07 -7.93 4.11
N GLN A 259 16.37 -6.84 3.77
CA GLN A 259 15.53 -6.75 2.58
C GLN A 259 16.38 -6.80 1.30
N LEU A 260 17.49 -6.05 1.26
CA LEU A 260 18.45 -6.04 0.16
C LEU A 260 19.06 -7.45 -0.07
N GLN A 261 19.41 -8.17 1.00
CA GLN A 261 19.92 -9.55 0.92
C GLN A 261 18.85 -10.52 0.40
N SER A 262 17.59 -10.35 0.78
CA SER A 262 16.49 -11.17 0.22
C SER A 262 16.35 -10.92 -1.28
N ARG A 263 16.25 -9.65 -1.69
CA ARG A 263 16.08 -9.29 -3.10
C ARG A 263 17.27 -9.71 -3.96
N GLN A 264 18.50 -9.61 -3.47
CA GLN A 264 19.67 -10.11 -4.19
C GLN A 264 19.61 -11.64 -4.40
N ARG A 265 19.20 -12.40 -3.38
CA ARG A 265 19.00 -13.86 -3.49
C ARG A 265 17.88 -14.20 -4.47
N GLU A 266 16.75 -13.50 -4.41
CA GLU A 266 15.65 -13.65 -5.37
C GLU A 266 16.14 -13.47 -6.82
N TYR A 267 16.97 -12.46 -7.08
CA TYR A 267 17.52 -12.23 -8.42
C TYR A 267 18.58 -13.26 -8.84
N LYS A 268 19.49 -13.68 -7.96
CA LYS A 268 20.42 -14.79 -8.26
C LYS A 268 19.66 -16.10 -8.56
N LEU A 269 18.57 -16.39 -7.83
CA LEU A 269 17.69 -17.54 -8.07
C LEU A 269 16.87 -17.41 -9.37
N ALA A 270 16.38 -16.22 -9.71
CA ALA A 270 15.67 -15.97 -10.96
C ALA A 270 16.59 -16.13 -12.18
N ALA A 271 17.85 -15.66 -12.08
CA ALA A 271 18.86 -15.88 -13.12
C ALA A 271 19.20 -17.38 -13.29
N LEU A 272 19.32 -18.13 -12.19
CA LEU A 272 19.50 -19.58 -12.21
C LEU A 272 18.33 -20.31 -12.90
N HIS A 273 17.09 -19.99 -12.54
CA HIS A 273 15.91 -20.61 -13.15
C HIS A 273 15.81 -20.29 -14.65
N ALA A 274 16.12 -19.05 -15.04
CA ALA A 274 16.17 -18.67 -16.45
C ALA A 274 17.28 -19.45 -17.20
N LYS A 275 18.48 -19.60 -16.63
CA LYS A 275 19.55 -20.44 -17.20
C LYS A 275 19.10 -21.90 -17.41
N GLN A 276 18.37 -22.47 -16.43
CA GLN A 276 17.83 -23.84 -16.51
C GLN A 276 16.70 -24.02 -17.54
N GLN A 277 16.00 -22.96 -17.93
CA GLN A 277 15.03 -22.99 -19.04
C GLN A 277 15.72 -22.95 -20.43
N GLY A 278 17.05 -22.78 -20.47
CA GLY A 278 17.84 -22.53 -21.69
C GLY A 278 18.02 -23.72 -22.64
N ASP A 279 17.75 -24.97 -22.23
CA ASP A 279 17.99 -26.20 -23.03
C ASP A 279 17.01 -26.41 -24.22
N THR A 280 16.36 -25.36 -24.70
CA THR A 280 15.37 -25.43 -25.80
C THR A 280 15.48 -24.23 -26.75
N ALA A 281 14.74 -24.22 -27.86
CA ALA A 281 14.80 -23.18 -28.89
C ALA A 281 14.54 -21.73 -28.43
N ALA A 282 14.08 -21.52 -27.18
CA ALA A 282 13.97 -20.20 -26.56
C ALA A 282 15.27 -19.72 -25.87
N ALA A 283 16.36 -20.48 -25.92
CA ALA A 283 17.63 -20.30 -25.19
C ALA A 283 18.08 -18.84 -25.04
N ALA A 284 18.25 -18.13 -26.16
CA ALA A 284 18.76 -16.75 -26.17
C ALA A 284 17.87 -15.78 -25.37
N LYS A 285 16.54 -15.98 -25.39
CA LYS A 285 15.59 -15.15 -24.63
C LYS A 285 15.70 -15.40 -23.12
N HIS A 286 15.84 -16.66 -22.71
CA HIS A 286 16.05 -17.00 -21.30
C HIS A 286 17.44 -16.54 -20.81
N PHE A 287 18.47 -16.61 -21.66
CA PHE A 287 19.81 -16.09 -21.35
C PHE A 287 19.82 -14.56 -21.17
N ARG A 288 19.16 -13.79 -22.07
CA ARG A 288 18.96 -12.34 -21.89
C ARG A 288 18.29 -12.00 -20.56
N VAL A 289 17.24 -12.74 -20.17
CA VAL A 289 16.56 -12.59 -18.87
C VAL A 289 17.49 -12.93 -17.69
N ALA A 290 18.32 -13.97 -17.81
CA ALA A 290 19.30 -14.33 -16.80
C ALA A 290 20.37 -13.23 -16.59
N LYS A 291 20.95 -12.68 -17.68
CA LYS A 291 21.94 -11.58 -17.62
C LYS A 291 21.30 -10.28 -17.06
N MET A 292 20.04 -10.00 -17.37
CA MET A 292 19.28 -8.90 -16.76
C MET A 292 19.13 -9.08 -15.23
N HIS A 293 18.70 -10.26 -14.76
CA HIS A 293 18.56 -10.53 -13.33
C HIS A 293 19.91 -10.54 -12.60
N LEU A 294 20.99 -10.99 -13.23
CA LEU A 294 22.34 -10.91 -12.64
C LEU A 294 22.84 -9.45 -12.54
N ARG A 295 22.59 -8.61 -13.55
CA ARG A 295 22.84 -7.16 -13.49
C ARG A 295 22.05 -6.50 -12.34
N GLN A 296 20.79 -6.90 -12.14
CA GLN A 296 19.96 -6.44 -11.01
C GLN A 296 20.49 -6.91 -9.65
N ALA A 297 21.00 -8.14 -9.53
CA ALA A 297 21.63 -8.65 -8.31
C ALA A 297 22.95 -7.93 -7.97
N LYS A 298 23.78 -7.61 -8.97
CA LYS A 298 25.02 -6.84 -8.80
C LYS A 298 24.75 -5.38 -8.41
N GLY A 299 23.73 -4.75 -9.02
CA GLY A 299 23.35 -3.35 -8.72
C GLY A 299 22.94 -3.10 -7.27
N LEU A 300 22.62 -4.15 -6.51
CA LEU A 300 22.32 -4.08 -5.08
C LEU A 300 23.56 -4.11 -4.18
N GLU A 301 24.75 -4.51 -4.65
CA GLU A 301 25.92 -4.66 -3.79
C GLU A 301 26.41 -3.31 -3.19
N PRO A 302 26.46 -2.18 -3.92
CA PRO A 302 26.76 -0.88 -3.32
C PRO A 302 25.76 -0.45 -2.24
N MET A 303 24.48 -0.86 -2.38
CA MET A 303 23.44 -0.63 -1.39
C MET A 303 23.62 -1.54 -0.16
N LEU A 304 24.02 -2.79 -0.38
CA LEU A 304 24.36 -3.75 0.68
C LEU A 304 25.58 -3.28 1.48
N GLU A 305 26.65 -2.85 0.81
CA GLU A 305 27.84 -2.29 1.44
C GLU A 305 27.54 -1.00 2.22
N ALA A 306 26.80 -0.06 1.63
CA ALA A 306 26.33 1.13 2.34
C ALA A 306 25.54 0.76 3.60
N SER A 307 24.62 -0.22 3.53
CA SER A 307 23.86 -0.67 4.69
C SER A 307 24.67 -1.47 5.71
N ARG A 308 25.72 -2.22 5.29
CA ARG A 308 26.68 -2.87 6.20
C ARG A 308 27.48 -1.82 6.99
N ASN A 309 27.87 -0.74 6.31
CA ASN A 309 28.57 0.41 6.89
C ASN A 309 27.65 1.38 7.67
N GLY A 310 26.38 1.02 7.90
CA GLY A 310 25.43 1.79 8.70
C GLY A 310 24.90 3.07 8.03
N LEU A 311 25.17 3.28 6.73
CA LEU A 311 24.65 4.43 5.98
C LEU A 311 23.16 4.23 5.65
N PRO A 312 22.36 5.31 5.63
CA PRO A 312 20.95 5.23 5.25
C PRO A 312 20.80 4.93 3.75
N VAL A 313 20.20 3.79 3.42
CA VAL A 313 19.96 3.38 2.04
C VAL A 313 18.58 3.84 1.56
N ASP A 314 18.56 4.45 0.38
CA ASP A 314 17.34 4.83 -0.34
C ASP A 314 16.68 3.60 -0.99
N ILE A 315 15.62 3.10 -0.34
CA ILE A 315 14.91 1.90 -0.76
C ILE A 315 14.02 2.11 -1.99
N THR A 316 13.74 3.36 -2.39
CA THR A 316 12.99 3.64 -3.63
C THR A 316 13.74 3.18 -4.89
N LYS A 317 15.06 2.96 -4.78
CA LYS A 317 15.95 2.45 -5.83
C LYS A 317 16.09 0.92 -5.85
N VAL A 318 15.51 0.20 -4.88
CA VAL A 318 15.52 -1.27 -4.87
C VAL A 318 14.56 -1.76 -5.97
N PRO A 319 15.02 -2.57 -6.95
CA PRO A 319 14.14 -3.08 -7.98
C PRO A 319 13.00 -3.95 -7.41
N PRO A 320 11.84 -4.04 -8.09
CA PRO A 320 10.71 -4.87 -7.66
C PRO A 320 11.10 -6.35 -7.58
N ALA A 321 10.31 -7.18 -6.89
CA ALA A 321 10.58 -8.61 -6.81
C ALA A 321 10.48 -9.28 -8.20
N PRO A 322 11.38 -10.20 -8.57
CA PRO A 322 11.31 -10.91 -9.86
C PRO A 322 10.06 -11.80 -9.95
N VAL A 323 9.25 -11.55 -10.98
CA VAL A 323 7.99 -12.24 -11.25
C VAL A 323 8.16 -13.17 -12.45
N ASN A 324 8.28 -14.48 -12.20
CA ASN A 324 8.16 -15.47 -13.26
C ASN A 324 6.67 -15.81 -13.49
N LYS A 325 6.22 -15.79 -14.75
CA LYS A 325 4.84 -16.12 -15.12
C LYS A 325 4.52 -17.61 -14.91
N ASP A 326 5.54 -18.47 -14.93
CA ASP A 326 5.42 -19.92 -14.73
C ASP A 326 5.26 -20.32 -13.25
N ASP A 327 5.62 -19.43 -12.31
CA ASP A 327 5.48 -19.68 -10.86
C ASP A 327 4.04 -20.06 -10.51
N PHE A 328 3.06 -19.44 -11.17
CA PHE A 328 1.63 -19.58 -10.92
C PHE A 328 0.86 -20.31 -12.03
N ALA A 329 1.53 -21.15 -12.81
CA ALA A 329 0.93 -22.01 -13.84
C ALA A 329 1.01 -23.50 -13.48
N LEU A 330 -0.03 -24.27 -13.79
CA LEU A 330 -0.03 -25.74 -13.71
C LEU A 330 0.44 -26.32 -15.05
N VAL A 331 1.73 -26.15 -15.35
CA VAL A 331 2.36 -26.55 -16.64
C VAL A 331 2.56 -28.07 -16.75
N GLN A 332 2.70 -28.75 -15.60
CA GLN A 332 2.88 -30.20 -15.55
C GLN A 332 1.57 -30.93 -15.91
N ARG A 333 1.66 -32.11 -16.52
CA ARG A 333 0.45 -32.92 -16.81
C ARG A 333 -0.24 -33.31 -15.48
N PRO A 334 -1.58 -33.42 -15.45
CA PRO A 334 -2.28 -33.98 -14.28
C PRO A 334 -1.77 -35.39 -13.98
N GLY A 335 -1.46 -35.68 -12.70
CA GLY A 335 -1.09 -37.03 -12.29
C GLY A 335 -2.21 -38.05 -12.54
N PRO A 336 -1.87 -39.31 -12.87
CA PRO A 336 -2.84 -40.33 -13.23
C PRO A 336 -3.81 -40.61 -12.07
N GLY A 337 -5.11 -40.55 -12.36
CA GLY A 337 -6.19 -40.73 -11.37
C GLY A 337 -6.92 -39.44 -10.95
N LEU A 338 -6.46 -38.25 -11.38
CA LEU A 338 -7.17 -37.00 -11.11
C LEU A 338 -8.57 -36.96 -11.77
N SER A 339 -9.60 -36.70 -10.96
CA SER A 339 -10.95 -36.44 -11.45
C SER A 339 -11.06 -35.06 -12.11
N GLN A 340 -11.99 -34.89 -13.04
CA GLN A 340 -12.27 -33.59 -13.68
C GLN A 340 -12.70 -32.53 -12.65
N GLU A 341 -13.40 -32.93 -11.58
CA GLU A 341 -13.84 -32.05 -10.50
C GLU A 341 -12.65 -31.59 -9.63
N SER A 342 -11.72 -32.51 -9.33
CA SER A 342 -10.45 -32.17 -8.66
C SER A 342 -9.66 -31.18 -9.51
N ALA A 343 -9.50 -31.44 -10.82
CA ALA A 343 -8.78 -30.55 -11.73
C ALA A 343 -9.37 -29.14 -11.81
N ARG A 344 -10.72 -28.99 -11.76
CA ARG A 344 -11.39 -27.69 -11.66
C ARG A 344 -11.02 -26.97 -10.35
N ARG A 345 -11.11 -27.66 -9.20
CA ARG A 345 -10.72 -27.10 -7.89
C ARG A 345 -9.24 -26.69 -7.83
N TYR A 346 -8.34 -27.46 -8.44
CA TYR A 346 -6.93 -27.07 -8.60
C TYR A 346 -6.80 -25.74 -9.35
N GLY A 347 -7.50 -25.57 -10.48
CA GLY A 347 -7.52 -24.33 -11.24
C GLY A 347 -8.13 -23.13 -10.49
N GLU A 348 -9.15 -23.35 -9.66
CA GLU A 348 -9.73 -22.33 -8.78
C GLU A 348 -8.73 -21.86 -7.71
N LEU A 349 -8.05 -22.81 -7.03
CA LEU A 349 -7.01 -22.50 -6.04
C LEU A 349 -5.82 -21.77 -6.68
N THR A 350 -5.37 -22.17 -7.87
CA THR A 350 -4.32 -21.46 -8.63
C THR A 350 -4.72 -20.02 -8.94
N LYS A 351 -5.98 -19.76 -9.35
CA LYS A 351 -6.46 -18.39 -9.61
C LYS A 351 -6.45 -17.53 -8.35
N LEU A 352 -6.94 -18.05 -7.21
CA LEU A 352 -6.97 -17.34 -5.94
C LEU A 352 -5.55 -17.01 -5.44
N ILE A 353 -4.64 -17.98 -5.47
CA ILE A 353 -3.24 -17.77 -5.03
C ILE A 353 -2.50 -16.79 -5.95
N ARG A 354 -2.76 -16.82 -7.27
CA ARG A 354 -2.23 -15.82 -8.21
C ARG A 354 -2.72 -14.41 -7.85
N GLN A 355 -4.02 -14.24 -7.59
CA GLN A 355 -4.61 -12.95 -7.22
C GLN A 355 -4.04 -12.42 -5.89
N GLN A 356 -3.83 -13.30 -4.91
CA GLN A 356 -3.15 -12.95 -3.64
C GLN A 356 -1.70 -12.50 -3.87
N HIS A 357 -0.94 -13.23 -4.70
CA HIS A 357 0.45 -12.89 -5.01
C HIS A 357 0.55 -11.53 -5.73
N GLU A 358 -0.31 -11.29 -6.73
CA GLU A 358 -0.39 -10.03 -7.46
C GLU A 358 -0.75 -8.85 -6.54
N MET A 359 -1.72 -9.04 -5.62
CA MET A 359 -2.04 -8.04 -4.59
C MET A 359 -0.82 -7.75 -3.69
N CYS A 360 -0.08 -8.77 -3.25
CA CYS A 360 1.13 -8.58 -2.46
C CYS A 360 2.21 -7.82 -3.21
N LEU A 361 2.48 -8.15 -4.48
CA LEU A 361 3.47 -7.43 -5.29
C LEU A 361 3.06 -5.97 -5.50
N ASN A 362 1.79 -5.71 -5.79
CA ASN A 362 1.28 -4.35 -5.98
C ASN A 362 1.43 -3.50 -4.71
N HIS A 363 1.06 -4.01 -3.54
CA HIS A 363 1.26 -3.28 -2.28
C HIS A 363 2.74 -3.18 -1.87
N SER A 364 3.55 -4.24 -2.07
CA SER A 364 4.99 -4.19 -1.87
C SER A 364 5.62 -3.04 -2.67
N ASN A 365 5.37 -2.98 -3.98
CA ASN A 365 5.90 -1.94 -4.86
C ASN A 365 5.45 -0.53 -4.45
N GLN A 366 4.19 -0.36 -4.03
CA GLN A 366 3.69 0.91 -3.49
C GLN A 366 4.44 1.33 -2.22
N PHE A 367 4.68 0.39 -1.29
CA PHE A 367 5.43 0.68 -0.07
C PHE A 367 6.93 0.88 -0.31
N THR A 368 7.52 0.25 -1.33
CA THR A 368 8.90 0.52 -1.79
C THR A 368 9.06 1.97 -2.26
N GLN A 369 8.11 2.46 -3.06
CA GLN A 369 8.09 3.86 -3.53
C GLN A 369 7.86 4.87 -2.38
N LEU A 370 7.24 4.45 -1.28
CA LEU A 370 7.15 5.22 -0.02
C LEU A 370 8.42 5.15 0.85
N GLY A 371 9.35 4.23 0.58
CA GLY A 371 10.43 3.89 1.50
C GLY A 371 9.98 3.18 2.79
N ASN A 372 8.76 2.63 2.84
CA ASN A 372 8.21 1.97 4.03
C ASN A 372 8.65 0.50 4.14
N ILE A 373 9.93 0.33 4.48
CA ILE A 373 10.66 -0.94 4.68
C ILE A 373 9.80 -2.04 5.33
N ALA A 374 9.08 -1.69 6.40
CA ALA A 374 8.39 -2.64 7.26
C ALA A 374 7.13 -3.23 6.62
N GLU A 375 6.33 -2.41 5.92
CA GLU A 375 5.18 -2.92 5.15
C GLU A 375 5.67 -3.56 3.84
N THR A 376 6.70 -3.02 3.17
CA THR A 376 7.28 -3.67 1.98
C THR A 376 7.75 -5.09 2.27
N SER A 377 8.60 -5.29 3.27
CA SER A 377 9.14 -6.62 3.66
C SER A 377 8.03 -7.60 4.07
N LYS A 378 6.94 -7.08 4.66
CA LYS A 378 5.76 -7.85 5.05
C LYS A 378 4.96 -8.32 3.84
N PHE A 379 4.77 -7.47 2.83
CA PHE A 379 4.11 -7.86 1.58
C PHE A 379 4.99 -8.75 0.69
N GLU A 380 6.31 -8.55 0.66
CA GLU A 380 7.26 -9.47 0.01
C GLU A 380 7.17 -10.89 0.60
N LYS A 381 7.22 -11.00 1.93
CA LYS A 381 7.06 -12.28 2.63
C LYS A 381 5.71 -12.96 2.39
N LEU A 382 4.63 -12.17 2.26
CA LEU A 382 3.32 -12.71 1.87
C LEU A 382 3.30 -13.17 0.40
N ALA A 383 4.05 -12.51 -0.48
CA ALA A 383 4.25 -12.94 -1.86
C ALA A 383 5.03 -14.27 -1.94
N GLU A 384 6.08 -14.44 -1.12
CA GLU A 384 6.80 -15.73 -0.95
C GLU A 384 5.89 -16.84 -0.41
N ASP A 385 5.08 -16.56 0.61
CA ASP A 385 4.09 -17.51 1.15
C ASP A 385 3.11 -17.97 0.07
N CYS A 386 2.73 -17.09 -0.87
CA CYS A 386 1.93 -17.46 -2.04
C CYS A 386 2.70 -18.34 -3.03
N LYS A 387 3.96 -18.03 -3.35
CA LYS A 387 4.82 -18.90 -4.19
C LYS A 387 4.94 -20.30 -3.57
N ARG A 388 5.19 -20.40 -2.26
CA ARG A 388 5.30 -21.67 -1.52
C ARG A 388 3.98 -22.45 -1.49
N SER A 389 2.85 -21.76 -1.34
CA SER A 389 1.51 -22.38 -1.41
C SER A 389 1.19 -22.92 -2.80
N MET A 390 1.58 -22.20 -3.85
CA MET A 390 1.44 -22.64 -5.24
C MET A 390 2.34 -23.85 -5.55
N GLU A 391 3.53 -23.93 -4.97
CA GLU A 391 4.42 -25.09 -5.15
C GLU A 391 3.87 -26.36 -4.48
N ILE A 392 3.29 -26.25 -3.27
CA ILE A 392 2.53 -27.37 -2.66
C ILE A 392 1.39 -27.83 -3.59
N LEU A 393 0.69 -26.89 -4.22
CA LEU A 393 -0.40 -27.17 -5.16
C LEU A 393 0.11 -27.85 -6.45
N LYS A 394 1.24 -27.40 -7.01
CA LYS A 394 1.93 -28.04 -8.15
C LYS A 394 2.32 -29.48 -7.84
N GLN A 395 2.97 -29.72 -6.70
CA GLN A 395 3.41 -31.06 -6.29
C GLN A 395 2.24 -32.02 -6.04
N ALA A 396 1.14 -31.55 -5.45
CA ALA A 396 -0.05 -32.36 -5.25
C ALA A 396 -0.74 -32.73 -6.58
N PHE A 397 -0.81 -31.77 -7.51
CA PHE A 397 -1.38 -31.96 -8.85
C PHE A 397 -0.57 -32.96 -9.70
N ALA A 398 0.76 -32.83 -9.70
CA ALA A 398 1.67 -33.74 -10.40
C ALA A 398 1.60 -35.18 -9.86
N ARG A 399 1.40 -35.34 -8.54
CA ARG A 399 1.22 -36.65 -7.87
C ARG A 399 -0.19 -37.23 -8.01
N GLY A 400 -1.11 -36.55 -8.69
CA GLY A 400 -2.48 -37.03 -8.89
C GLY A 400 -3.36 -37.01 -7.64
N LEU A 401 -2.95 -36.28 -6.60
CA LEU A 401 -3.58 -36.30 -5.28
C LEU A 401 -4.92 -35.52 -5.28
N PRO A 402 -5.86 -35.83 -4.36
CA PRO A 402 -6.98 -34.94 -4.08
C PRO A 402 -6.46 -33.54 -3.70
N THR A 403 -7.25 -32.50 -4.00
CA THR A 403 -6.85 -31.11 -3.72
C THR A 403 -6.48 -30.92 -2.25
N PRO A 404 -5.35 -30.25 -1.94
CA PRO A 404 -4.95 -29.92 -0.58
C PRO A 404 -6.05 -29.20 0.20
N THR A 405 -6.06 -29.37 1.53
CA THR A 405 -7.01 -28.68 2.40
C THR A 405 -6.79 -27.17 2.31
N ALA A 406 -7.74 -26.49 1.70
CA ALA A 406 -7.78 -25.04 1.56
C ALA A 406 -8.61 -24.44 2.71
N ARG A 407 -7.97 -23.63 3.55
CA ARG A 407 -8.66 -22.88 4.62
C ARG A 407 -8.47 -21.38 4.43
N PHE A 408 -9.45 -20.61 4.90
CA PHE A 408 -9.43 -19.15 4.78
C PHE A 408 -9.23 -18.51 6.16
N GLU A 409 -8.17 -17.73 6.28
CA GLU A 409 -7.89 -16.87 7.43
C GLU A 409 -8.45 -15.46 7.16
N GLN A 410 -8.82 -14.71 8.21
CA GLN A 410 -8.93 -13.27 8.08
C GLN A 410 -7.56 -12.66 8.38
N ARG A 411 -6.93 -12.03 7.38
CA ARG A 411 -5.67 -11.29 7.55
C ARG A 411 -5.91 -9.81 7.37
N THR A 412 -5.33 -9.02 8.26
CA THR A 412 -5.52 -7.57 8.27
C THR A 412 -4.24 -6.89 7.83
N PHE A 413 -4.34 -6.02 6.83
CA PHE A 413 -3.23 -5.38 6.17
C PHE A 413 -3.35 -3.85 6.23
N SER A 414 -2.20 -3.18 6.26
CA SER A 414 -2.10 -1.75 6.02
C SER A 414 -2.01 -1.58 4.50
N VAL A 415 -2.95 -0.89 3.88
CA VAL A 415 -2.94 -0.60 2.44
C VAL A 415 -3.05 0.91 2.23
N ILE A 416 -2.51 1.41 1.12
CA ILE A 416 -2.68 2.83 0.77
C ILE A 416 -4.07 3.00 0.18
N LYS A 417 -4.88 3.88 0.79
CA LYS A 417 -6.21 4.20 0.30
C LYS A 417 -6.10 5.02 -0.97
N ILE A 418 -6.62 4.49 -2.08
CA ILE A 418 -6.79 5.21 -3.33
C ILE A 418 -8.19 4.96 -3.90
N PHE A 419 -8.68 5.89 -4.71
CA PHE A 419 -9.85 5.70 -5.57
C PHE A 419 -9.35 5.55 -7.01
N PRO A 420 -9.04 4.33 -7.48
CA PRO A 420 -8.33 4.13 -8.76
C PRO A 420 -9.16 4.55 -9.98
N ASP A 421 -10.49 4.59 -9.85
CA ASP A 421 -11.46 5.01 -10.86
C ASP A 421 -11.38 6.52 -11.19
N LEU A 422 -10.65 7.30 -10.39
CA LEU A 422 -10.43 8.73 -10.59
C LEU A 422 -9.05 8.98 -11.20
N SER A 423 -8.94 9.87 -12.19
CA SER A 423 -7.63 10.32 -12.65
C SER A 423 -6.99 11.27 -11.63
N SER A 424 -5.67 11.43 -11.69
CA SER A 424 -4.93 12.33 -10.79
C SER A 424 -5.22 13.83 -11.03
N ASN A 425 -6.04 14.16 -12.04
CA ASN A 425 -6.54 15.50 -12.37
C ASN A 425 -8.06 15.67 -12.12
N ASP A 426 -8.72 14.67 -11.52
CA ASP A 426 -10.14 14.71 -11.20
C ASP A 426 -10.40 14.88 -9.70
N MET A 427 -11.42 15.68 -9.38
CA MET A 427 -12.03 15.78 -8.06
C MET A 427 -13.54 15.61 -8.19
N LEU A 428 -14.14 14.64 -7.50
CA LEU A 428 -15.60 14.48 -7.46
C LEU A 428 -16.18 15.22 -6.27
N LEU A 429 -17.10 16.14 -6.52
CA LEU A 429 -17.97 16.76 -5.53
C LEU A 429 -19.33 16.04 -5.52
N PHE A 430 -19.80 15.64 -4.36
CA PHE A 430 -21.12 15.06 -4.14
C PHE A 430 -21.94 16.00 -3.24
N ILE A 431 -23.13 16.38 -3.71
CA ILE A 431 -24.11 17.10 -2.91
C ILE A 431 -25.16 16.06 -2.49
N VAL A 432 -25.14 15.68 -1.21
CA VAL A 432 -25.89 14.52 -0.72
C VAL A 432 -27.32 14.92 -0.40
N LYS A 433 -27.52 15.83 0.56
CA LYS A 433 -28.85 16.30 0.98
C LYS A 433 -28.82 17.59 1.79
N GLY A 434 -29.93 18.32 1.76
CA GLY A 434 -30.29 19.30 2.79
C GLY A 434 -30.94 18.62 4.00
N ILE A 435 -30.86 19.26 5.16
CA ILE A 435 -31.45 18.79 6.42
C ILE A 435 -32.05 20.00 7.15
N SER A 436 -33.37 20.03 7.31
CA SER A 436 -34.10 21.06 8.06
C SER A 436 -33.77 22.50 7.63
N LEU A 437 -33.77 22.75 6.32
CA LEU A 437 -33.39 24.03 5.73
C LEU A 437 -34.33 25.17 6.15
N PRO A 438 -33.81 26.41 6.30
CA PRO A 438 -34.60 27.52 6.83
C PRO A 438 -35.74 27.90 5.88
N THR A 439 -36.95 27.92 6.42
CA THR A 439 -38.16 28.27 5.68
C THR A 439 -38.32 29.80 5.62
N PRO A 440 -38.45 30.41 4.41
CA PRO A 440 -38.72 31.84 4.27
C PRO A 440 -40.06 32.27 4.89
N PRO A 441 -40.19 33.51 5.38
CA PRO A 441 -41.47 34.05 5.83
C PRO A 441 -42.53 33.96 4.72
N GLY A 442 -43.68 33.36 5.03
CA GLY A 442 -44.78 33.16 4.09
C GLY A 442 -44.77 31.83 3.31
N LEU A 443 -43.89 30.89 3.65
CA LEU A 443 -43.90 29.50 3.18
C LEU A 443 -43.96 28.54 4.38
N SER A 444 -44.37 27.29 4.16
CA SER A 444 -44.11 26.18 5.09
C SER A 444 -42.86 25.37 4.66
N PRO A 445 -42.28 24.56 5.56
CA PRO A 445 -41.18 23.64 5.22
C PRO A 445 -41.54 22.68 4.06
N GLY A 446 -42.82 22.35 3.90
CA GLY A 446 -43.34 21.48 2.83
C GLY A 446 -43.59 22.18 1.49
N ASP A 447 -43.42 23.51 1.39
CA ASP A 447 -43.56 24.27 0.14
C ASP A 447 -42.22 24.59 -0.53
N LEU A 448 -41.12 24.07 0.01
CA LEU A 448 -39.76 24.39 -0.43
C LEU A 448 -39.36 23.55 -1.66
N ASP A 449 -39.46 24.15 -2.85
CA ASP A 449 -38.67 23.74 -4.02
C ASP A 449 -37.23 24.21 -3.83
N VAL A 450 -36.25 23.31 -3.69
CA VAL A 450 -34.85 23.64 -3.35
C VAL A 450 -33.87 23.08 -4.38
N PHE A 451 -32.84 23.86 -4.69
CA PHE A 451 -31.61 23.39 -5.34
C PHE A 451 -30.38 24.01 -4.66
N VAL A 452 -29.21 23.42 -4.89
CA VAL A 452 -27.92 23.94 -4.38
C VAL A 452 -27.04 24.32 -5.55
N ARG A 453 -26.46 25.51 -5.50
CA ARG A 453 -25.39 25.96 -6.39
C ARG A 453 -24.05 25.79 -5.67
N PHE A 454 -22.96 25.51 -6.39
CA PHE A 454 -21.62 25.60 -5.83
C PHE A 454 -20.71 26.52 -6.64
N ASP A 455 -19.65 26.99 -6.00
CA ASP A 455 -18.57 27.79 -6.57
C ASP A 455 -17.24 27.25 -6.03
N PHE A 456 -16.46 26.63 -6.92
CA PHE A 456 -15.11 26.14 -6.64
C PHE A 456 -14.08 27.09 -7.28
N PRO A 457 -13.37 27.92 -6.48
CA PRO A 457 -12.57 29.04 -6.96
C PRO A 457 -11.16 28.64 -7.46
N TYR A 458 -11.16 27.76 -8.46
CA TYR A 458 -10.03 27.19 -9.19
C TYR A 458 -10.38 27.05 -10.70
N PRO A 459 -9.47 27.41 -11.65
CA PRO A 459 -8.06 27.80 -11.46
C PRO A 459 -7.85 29.16 -10.76
N ASN A 460 -8.80 30.08 -10.86
CA ASN A 460 -8.83 31.35 -10.14
C ASN A 460 -10.28 31.70 -9.72
N VAL A 461 -10.61 32.97 -9.49
CA VAL A 461 -11.96 33.39 -9.02
C VAL A 461 -12.89 33.74 -10.20
N GLU A 462 -12.33 34.14 -11.33
CA GLU A 462 -13.05 34.55 -12.54
C GLU A 462 -13.45 33.30 -13.34
N GLU A 463 -12.48 32.40 -13.54
CA GLU A 463 -12.64 31.07 -14.17
C GLU A 463 -13.09 29.99 -13.17
N ALA A 464 -13.67 30.37 -12.04
CA ALA A 464 -14.11 29.44 -11.00
C ALA A 464 -15.17 28.45 -11.53
N GLN A 465 -15.03 27.16 -11.21
CA GLN A 465 -15.95 26.10 -11.64
C GLN A 465 -17.25 26.15 -10.82
N LYS A 466 -18.39 26.26 -11.51
CA LYS A 466 -19.71 26.44 -10.88
C LYS A 466 -20.74 25.59 -11.61
N ASP A 467 -21.55 24.87 -10.84
CA ASP A 467 -22.76 24.21 -11.35
C ASP A 467 -23.83 24.18 -10.24
N LYS A 468 -24.94 23.49 -10.49
CA LYS A 468 -26.06 23.38 -9.56
C LYS A 468 -26.74 22.02 -9.64
N THR A 469 -27.38 21.63 -8.54
CA THR A 469 -28.23 20.44 -8.51
C THR A 469 -29.51 20.63 -9.34
N SER A 470 -30.18 19.51 -9.60
CA SER A 470 -31.62 19.48 -9.88
C SER A 470 -32.43 20.11 -8.73
N VAL A 471 -33.71 20.39 -9.01
CA VAL A 471 -34.64 21.01 -8.05
C VAL A 471 -35.49 19.91 -7.42
N ILE A 472 -35.26 19.66 -6.14
CA ILE A 472 -36.09 18.76 -5.32
C ILE A 472 -37.24 19.57 -4.75
N LYS A 473 -38.46 19.03 -4.83
CA LYS A 473 -39.69 19.77 -4.55
C LYS A 473 -40.30 19.48 -3.19
N ASN A 474 -41.06 20.45 -2.68
CA ASN A 474 -41.94 20.31 -1.51
C ASN A 474 -41.25 19.77 -0.23
N THR A 475 -40.01 20.18 0.08
CA THR A 475 -39.27 19.66 1.26
C THR A 475 -38.16 20.58 1.78
N ASP A 476 -38.05 20.68 3.10
CA ASP A 476 -36.92 21.31 3.81
C ASP A 476 -35.68 20.42 3.92
N SER A 477 -35.83 19.13 3.59
CA SER A 477 -34.81 18.10 3.74
C SER A 477 -34.61 17.34 2.42
N PRO A 478 -34.24 18.05 1.33
CA PRO A 478 -34.12 17.47 -0.02
C PRO A 478 -32.93 16.51 -0.13
N GLU A 479 -33.15 15.31 -0.67
CA GLU A 479 -32.06 14.40 -1.06
C GLU A 479 -31.71 14.60 -2.54
N PHE A 480 -30.52 15.14 -2.81
CA PHE A 480 -30.04 15.40 -4.18
C PHE A 480 -29.29 14.18 -4.74
N LYS A 481 -28.29 13.68 -3.99
CA LYS A 481 -27.40 12.57 -4.38
C LYS A 481 -26.68 12.79 -5.73
N GLU A 482 -26.45 14.04 -6.09
CA GLU A 482 -25.83 14.43 -7.36
C GLU A 482 -24.31 14.54 -7.23
N GLN A 483 -23.60 14.21 -8.32
CA GLN A 483 -22.15 14.21 -8.40
C GLN A 483 -21.65 15.12 -9.55
N PHE A 484 -20.60 15.88 -9.28
CA PHE A 484 -20.00 16.83 -10.21
C PHE A 484 -18.49 16.53 -10.32
N LYS A 485 -18.00 16.32 -11.54
CA LYS A 485 -16.58 16.12 -11.83
C LYS A 485 -15.91 17.47 -12.07
N LEU A 486 -15.02 17.85 -11.15
CA LEU A 486 -14.26 19.09 -11.16
C LEU A 486 -12.85 18.80 -11.67
N CYS A 487 -12.40 19.60 -12.64
CA CYS A 487 -11.06 19.49 -13.21
C CYS A 487 -10.06 20.20 -12.28
N ILE A 488 -8.99 19.50 -11.90
CA ILE A 488 -7.94 20.00 -11.00
C ILE A 488 -6.55 19.78 -11.60
N ASN A 489 -5.56 20.54 -11.12
CA ASN A 489 -4.14 20.25 -11.36
C ASN A 489 -3.38 20.43 -10.04
N ARG A 490 -2.80 19.35 -9.53
CA ARG A 490 -2.13 19.29 -8.21
C ARG A 490 -0.86 20.13 -8.11
N SER A 491 -0.16 20.36 -9.22
CA SER A 491 1.04 21.23 -9.21
C SER A 491 0.66 22.73 -9.25
N HIS A 492 -0.55 23.07 -9.70
CA HIS A 492 -0.95 24.46 -9.87
C HIS A 492 -1.12 25.19 -8.52
N ARG A 493 -0.45 26.33 -8.36
CA ARG A 493 -0.51 27.17 -7.15
C ARG A 493 -1.94 27.61 -6.81
N GLY A 494 -2.78 27.83 -7.83
CA GLY A 494 -4.20 28.13 -7.65
C GLY A 494 -4.97 27.01 -6.95
N PHE A 495 -4.63 25.75 -7.22
CA PHE A 495 -5.28 24.59 -6.60
C PHE A 495 -4.93 24.50 -5.12
N ARG A 496 -3.63 24.54 -4.79
CA ARG A 496 -3.17 24.54 -3.39
C ARG A 496 -3.80 25.66 -2.57
N ARG A 497 -3.92 26.87 -3.15
CA ARG A 497 -4.63 27.99 -2.49
C ARG A 497 -6.12 27.74 -2.32
N ALA A 498 -6.79 27.11 -3.29
CA ALA A 498 -8.20 26.74 -3.18
C ALA A 498 -8.40 25.73 -2.03
N ILE A 499 -7.57 24.68 -1.97
CA ILE A 499 -7.54 23.68 -0.91
C ILE A 499 -7.34 24.33 0.47
N GLN A 500 -6.23 25.04 0.64
CA GLN A 500 -5.75 25.51 1.96
C GLN A 500 -6.50 26.73 2.50
N THR A 501 -7.10 27.59 1.66
CA THR A 501 -7.60 28.90 2.09
C THR A 501 -9.00 29.29 1.61
N LYS A 502 -9.62 28.55 0.67
CA LYS A 502 -10.92 28.93 0.10
C LYS A 502 -12.00 27.87 0.25
N GLY A 503 -11.69 26.60 0.06
CA GLY A 503 -12.68 25.53 0.01
C GLY A 503 -13.66 25.64 -1.18
N ILE A 504 -14.83 25.02 -1.06
CA ILE A 504 -15.96 25.15 -1.99
C ILE A 504 -17.08 25.93 -1.30
N LYS A 505 -17.62 26.98 -1.93
CA LYS A 505 -18.82 27.68 -1.46
C LYS A 505 -20.06 26.99 -2.01
N PHE A 506 -21.10 26.86 -1.20
CA PHE A 506 -22.43 26.42 -1.58
C PHE A 506 -23.46 27.52 -1.31
N GLU A 507 -24.42 27.67 -2.21
CA GLU A 507 -25.59 28.53 -2.03
C GLU A 507 -26.84 27.64 -2.09
N VAL A 508 -27.58 27.57 -0.99
CA VAL A 508 -28.84 26.82 -0.93
C VAL A 508 -29.95 27.77 -1.36
N VAL A 509 -30.73 27.41 -2.37
CA VAL A 509 -31.66 28.31 -3.06
C VAL A 509 -33.04 27.68 -3.15
N HIS A 510 -34.05 28.39 -2.65
CA HIS A 510 -35.45 28.09 -2.95
C HIS A 510 -35.78 28.63 -4.34
N LYS A 511 -36.28 27.76 -5.23
CA LYS A 511 -36.65 28.13 -6.59
C LYS A 511 -37.96 28.91 -6.62
N GLY A 512 -37.95 30.04 -7.30
CA GLY A 512 -39.15 30.83 -7.55
C GLY A 512 -40.14 30.14 -8.50
N GLY A 513 -41.43 30.29 -8.23
CA GLY A 513 -42.49 30.01 -9.20
C GLY A 513 -42.46 30.98 -10.39
N LEU A 514 -43.33 30.79 -11.39
CA LEU A 514 -43.27 31.42 -12.73
C LEU A 514 -43.10 32.96 -12.77
N PHE A 515 -43.47 33.68 -11.69
CA PHE A 515 -43.32 35.14 -11.55
C PHE A 515 -42.62 35.57 -10.25
N LYS A 516 -41.89 34.66 -9.59
CA LYS A 516 -41.10 34.94 -8.38
C LYS A 516 -39.62 34.70 -8.68
N THR A 517 -38.73 35.55 -8.15
CA THR A 517 -37.29 35.30 -8.22
C THR A 517 -36.87 34.17 -7.29
N ASP A 518 -35.84 33.43 -7.67
CA ASP A 518 -35.14 32.50 -6.78
C ASP A 518 -34.66 33.22 -5.51
N ARG A 519 -34.81 32.55 -4.35
CA ARG A 519 -34.45 33.10 -3.04
C ARG A 519 -33.36 32.26 -2.38
N VAL A 520 -32.21 32.86 -2.12
CA VAL A 520 -31.16 32.23 -1.31
C VAL A 520 -31.70 32.00 0.11
N LEU A 521 -31.62 30.75 0.57
CA LEU A 521 -31.96 30.32 1.93
C LEU A 521 -30.77 30.47 2.88
N GLY A 522 -29.57 30.38 2.34
CA GLY A 522 -28.30 30.64 3.02
C GLY A 522 -27.12 30.08 2.23
N THR A 523 -25.93 30.22 2.79
CA THR A 523 -24.67 29.74 2.21
C THR A 523 -23.91 28.85 3.17
N ALA A 524 -23.24 27.82 2.65
CA ALA A 524 -22.35 26.95 3.39
C ALA A 524 -20.96 26.93 2.71
N GLN A 525 -19.92 26.48 3.40
CA GLN A 525 -18.56 26.45 2.85
C GLN A 525 -17.82 25.19 3.34
N LEU A 526 -17.50 24.28 2.42
CA LEU A 526 -16.70 23.09 2.69
C LEU A 526 -15.23 23.46 2.70
N LYS A 527 -14.53 23.19 3.80
CA LYS A 527 -13.06 23.25 3.81
C LYS A 527 -12.46 22.00 3.17
N LEU A 528 -11.27 22.13 2.61
CA LEU A 528 -10.62 21.07 1.84
C LEU A 528 -9.22 20.70 2.36
N ASP A 529 -8.73 21.31 3.44
CA ASP A 529 -7.40 21.07 4.01
C ASP A 529 -7.17 19.60 4.40
N ALA A 530 -8.22 18.88 4.83
CA ALA A 530 -8.15 17.44 5.08
C ALA A 530 -7.80 16.61 3.82
N LEU A 531 -7.94 17.14 2.59
CA LEU A 531 -7.46 16.47 1.37
C LEU A 531 -5.93 16.42 1.24
N GLU A 532 -5.18 17.14 2.07
CA GLU A 532 -3.72 16.99 2.12
C GLU A 532 -3.28 15.62 2.67
N THR A 533 -4.11 14.97 3.48
CA THR A 533 -3.81 13.70 4.16
C THR A 533 -4.88 12.61 3.98
N ALA A 534 -6.04 12.92 3.37
CA ALA A 534 -7.11 11.97 3.07
C ALA A 534 -7.62 12.06 1.62
N CYS A 535 -8.15 10.95 1.11
CA CYS A 535 -8.73 10.85 -0.24
C CYS A 535 -10.21 11.26 -0.31
N GLU A 536 -10.88 11.35 0.85
CA GLU A 536 -12.29 11.71 1.00
C GLU A 536 -12.46 12.68 2.17
N VAL A 537 -13.25 13.74 1.95
CA VAL A 537 -13.76 14.62 3.01
C VAL A 537 -15.28 14.59 2.92
N ARG A 538 -15.97 14.31 4.04
CA ARG A 538 -17.43 14.29 4.14
C ARG A 538 -17.86 15.06 5.37
N GLU A 539 -18.63 16.13 5.16
CA GLU A 539 -19.06 17.03 6.24
C GLU A 539 -20.57 17.32 6.16
N VAL A 540 -21.15 17.60 7.32
CA VAL A 540 -22.51 18.14 7.44
C VAL A 540 -22.37 19.60 7.85
N LEU A 541 -22.34 20.48 6.85
CA LEU A 541 -22.12 21.91 7.01
C LEU A 541 -23.36 22.60 7.59
N GLU A 542 -23.16 23.62 8.41
CA GLU A 542 -24.23 24.54 8.79
C GLU A 542 -24.49 25.56 7.68
N VAL A 543 -25.77 25.83 7.39
CA VAL A 543 -26.20 26.84 6.42
C VAL A 543 -26.33 28.17 7.15
N LEU A 544 -25.64 29.21 6.63
CA LEU A 544 -25.55 30.53 7.24
C LEU A 544 -26.27 31.60 6.42
N ASP A 545 -27.04 32.47 7.07
CA ASP A 545 -27.51 33.73 6.49
C ASP A 545 -26.47 34.83 6.80
N GLY A 546 -25.55 35.02 5.86
CA GLY A 546 -24.40 35.93 5.96
C GLY A 546 -23.38 35.53 7.04
N ARG A 547 -23.71 35.79 8.30
CA ARG A 547 -22.95 35.40 9.50
C ARG A 547 -23.79 34.70 10.58
N ARG A 548 -25.10 34.54 10.37
CA ARG A 548 -26.02 33.95 11.35
C ARG A 548 -26.30 32.49 11.02
N PRO A 549 -26.19 31.55 11.99
CA PRO A 549 -26.62 30.18 11.78
C PRO A 549 -28.13 30.13 11.53
N THR A 550 -28.55 29.33 10.54
CA THR A 550 -29.98 29.18 10.19
C THR A 550 -30.63 27.96 10.84
N GLY A 551 -29.84 27.09 11.49
CA GLY A 551 -30.26 25.77 12.00
C GLY A 551 -30.33 24.68 10.93
N GLY A 552 -30.50 25.07 9.66
CA GLY A 552 -30.43 24.16 8.51
C GLY A 552 -29.00 23.71 8.21
N ARG A 553 -28.87 22.50 7.65
CA ARG A 553 -27.59 21.87 7.33
C ARG A 553 -27.56 21.30 5.91
N LEU A 554 -26.36 21.16 5.36
CA LEU A 554 -26.10 20.59 4.04
C LEU A 554 -25.02 19.50 4.16
N GLU A 555 -25.36 18.26 3.80
CA GLU A 555 -24.41 17.15 3.73
C GLU A 555 -23.73 17.11 2.36
N VAL A 556 -22.41 17.22 2.35
CA VAL A 556 -21.55 17.19 1.14
C VAL A 556 -20.36 16.25 1.34
N MET A 557 -19.80 15.78 0.23
CA MET A 557 -18.60 14.96 0.22
C MET A 557 -17.73 15.32 -1.00
N VAL A 558 -16.42 15.30 -0.84
CA VAL A 558 -15.44 15.47 -1.93
C VAL A 558 -14.47 14.30 -1.93
N ARG A 559 -14.13 13.80 -3.12
CA ARG A 559 -13.15 12.72 -3.34
C ARG A 559 -12.10 13.11 -4.37
N ILE A 560 -10.88 12.65 -4.15
CA ILE A 560 -9.73 12.70 -5.07
C ILE A 560 -9.06 11.32 -5.10
N ARG A 561 -8.33 11.00 -6.18
CA ARG A 561 -7.67 9.69 -6.38
C ARG A 561 -6.81 9.20 -5.20
N GLU A 562 -6.10 10.13 -4.57
CA GLU A 562 -5.01 9.96 -3.61
C GLU A 562 -4.80 11.33 -2.93
N PRO A 563 -4.27 11.43 -1.69
CA PRO A 563 -4.15 12.71 -0.99
C PRO A 563 -3.08 13.61 -1.61
N LEU A 564 -3.06 14.90 -1.24
CA LEU A 564 -2.20 15.87 -1.90
C LEU A 564 -0.76 15.96 -1.36
N THR A 565 -0.52 15.52 -0.12
CA THR A 565 0.77 15.69 0.56
C THR A 565 1.28 14.41 1.22
N ALA A 566 0.43 13.65 1.91
CA ALA A 566 0.80 12.42 2.61
C ALA A 566 -0.11 11.25 2.24
N GLN A 567 0.43 10.07 1.95
CA GLN A 567 -0.38 8.91 1.56
C GLN A 567 -1.22 8.40 2.74
N GLN A 568 -2.52 8.23 2.51
CA GLN A 568 -3.46 7.76 3.52
C GLN A 568 -3.36 6.24 3.66
N LEU A 569 -3.03 5.73 4.85
CA LEU A 569 -3.10 4.30 5.14
C LEU A 569 -4.49 3.93 5.67
N GLU A 570 -5.03 2.82 5.18
CA GLU A 570 -6.29 2.22 5.62
C GLU A 570 -6.07 0.76 6.00
N THR A 571 -6.82 0.29 6.99
CA THR A 571 -6.70 -1.05 7.55
C THR A 571 -7.75 -1.96 6.93
N THR A 572 -7.35 -2.76 5.94
CA THR A 572 -8.24 -3.67 5.20
C THR A 572 -8.11 -5.10 5.74
N THR A 573 -9.23 -5.79 5.95
CA THR A 573 -9.26 -7.19 6.38
C THR A 573 -9.69 -8.08 5.23
N GLU A 574 -8.75 -8.85 4.71
CA GLU A 574 -8.92 -9.74 3.57
C GLU A 574 -9.17 -11.19 3.97
N ARG A 575 -9.88 -11.93 3.10
CA ARG A 575 -10.15 -13.36 3.25
C ARG A 575 -9.01 -14.17 2.61
N TRP A 576 -7.92 -14.31 3.36
CA TRP A 576 -6.69 -14.94 2.91
C TRP A 576 -6.81 -16.46 2.79
N LEU A 577 -6.66 -17.00 1.58
CA LEU A 577 -6.50 -18.44 1.37
C LEU A 577 -5.12 -18.89 1.87
N VAL A 578 -5.12 -20.01 2.60
CA VAL A 578 -3.94 -20.78 3.02
C VAL A 578 -4.15 -22.23 2.61
N ILE A 579 -3.15 -22.81 1.96
CA ILE A 579 -3.08 -24.26 1.71
C ILE A 579 -2.34 -24.91 2.87
N ASP A 580 -2.99 -25.88 3.51
CA ASP A 580 -2.32 -26.77 4.46
C ASP A 580 -1.55 -27.86 3.67
N PRO A 581 -0.30 -28.20 4.05
CA PRO A 581 0.51 -29.18 3.34
C PRO A 581 -0.10 -30.58 3.43
N VAL A 582 -0.14 -31.30 2.30
CA VAL A 582 -0.68 -32.67 2.26
C VAL A 582 0.23 -33.61 3.06
N PRO A 583 -0.28 -34.35 4.06
CA PRO A 583 0.54 -35.29 4.82
C PRO A 583 1.04 -36.42 3.93
N ALA A 584 2.33 -36.74 4.02
CA ALA A 584 3.03 -37.65 3.11
C ALA A 584 2.71 -39.16 3.30
N SER A 585 1.58 -39.49 3.92
CA SER A 585 1.22 -40.87 4.30
C SER A 585 -0.27 -41.15 4.12
N VAL A 586 -0.60 -41.72 2.95
CA VAL A 586 -1.85 -42.46 2.74
C VAL A 586 -1.49 -43.82 2.13
N PRO A 587 -1.61 -44.95 2.85
CA PRO A 587 -1.25 -46.25 2.30
C PRO A 587 -2.29 -46.72 1.28
N THR A 588 -1.82 -47.09 0.09
CA THR A 588 -2.64 -47.58 -1.02
C THR A 588 -3.42 -48.84 -0.62
N GLN A 589 -4.76 -48.75 -0.52
CA GLN A 589 -5.63 -49.92 -0.46
C GLN A 589 -6.20 -50.23 -1.84
N VAL A 590 -5.77 -51.36 -2.41
CA VAL A 590 -6.31 -51.89 -3.67
C VAL A 590 -7.61 -52.63 -3.37
N VAL A 591 -8.73 -52.19 -3.96
CA VAL A 591 -10.06 -52.78 -3.73
C VAL A 591 -10.40 -53.81 -4.81
N GLY A 592 -10.42 -55.09 -4.41
CA GLY A 592 -11.08 -56.17 -5.15
C GLY A 592 -12.51 -56.42 -4.62
N PRO A 593 -13.53 -56.70 -5.46
CA PRO A 593 -14.94 -56.66 -5.02
C PRO A 593 -15.63 -58.02 -4.77
N LYS A 594 -16.65 -57.98 -3.88
CA LYS A 594 -17.79 -58.92 -3.66
C LYS A 594 -17.58 -60.23 -2.86
N GLY A 595 -18.39 -60.41 -1.80
CA GLY A 595 -18.68 -61.68 -1.11
C GLY A 595 -19.75 -61.50 -0.01
N LYS A 596 -20.84 -62.28 -0.02
CA LYS A 596 -22.06 -62.09 0.83
C LYS A 596 -21.88 -62.50 2.32
N ALA A 597 -22.75 -61.94 3.19
CA ALA A 597 -22.99 -62.32 4.60
C ALA A 597 -24.34 -63.11 4.74
N PRO A 598 -24.91 -63.43 5.93
CA PRO A 598 -24.46 -63.30 7.35
C PRO A 598 -24.52 -64.65 8.14
N PRO A 599 -24.30 -64.70 9.49
CA PRO A 599 -25.40 -64.51 10.47
C PRO A 599 -24.99 -63.82 11.82
N ILE A 600 -25.95 -63.75 12.76
CA ILE A 600 -26.00 -63.05 14.08
C ILE A 600 -26.75 -64.01 15.07
N PRO A 601 -26.63 -64.00 16.44
CA PRO A 601 -26.07 -62.98 17.37
C PRO A 601 -25.12 -63.43 18.52
N ALA A 602 -24.23 -62.50 18.94
CA ALA A 602 -23.90 -62.14 20.35
C ALA A 602 -23.25 -63.18 21.33
N PRO A 603 -22.77 -62.77 22.54
CA PRO A 603 -22.51 -61.40 23.05
C PRO A 603 -21.08 -61.15 23.59
N THR A 604 -20.52 -59.95 23.41
CA THR A 604 -19.72 -59.26 24.47
C THR A 604 -19.40 -57.78 24.16
N ARG A 605 -19.69 -56.91 25.14
CA ARG A 605 -19.13 -55.56 25.42
C ARG A 605 -18.70 -54.65 24.25
N GLU A 606 -19.54 -53.66 23.96
CA GLU A 606 -19.07 -52.39 23.37
C GLU A 606 -18.26 -51.53 24.37
N PRO A 607 -17.28 -50.76 23.88
CA PRO A 607 -16.96 -49.42 24.34
C PRO A 607 -17.55 -48.40 23.35
N GLY A 608 -18.46 -47.54 23.82
CA GLY A 608 -19.34 -46.74 22.96
C GLY A 608 -18.67 -45.64 22.11
N ASN A 609 -19.23 -45.45 20.92
CA ASN A 609 -18.94 -44.37 19.97
C ASN A 609 -19.01 -42.96 20.62
N ARG A 610 -17.98 -42.14 20.45
CA ARG A 610 -17.99 -40.69 20.75
C ARG A 610 -17.25 -39.87 19.69
N SER A 611 -18.00 -39.21 18.81
CA SER A 611 -17.50 -38.10 17.98
C SER A 611 -17.26 -36.85 18.86
N ALA A 612 -16.10 -36.78 19.49
CA ALA A 612 -15.79 -35.75 20.48
C ALA A 612 -15.66 -34.34 19.83
N ARG A 613 -16.60 -33.44 20.16
CA ARG A 613 -16.42 -32.00 19.90
C ARG A 613 -15.34 -31.44 20.86
N PRO A 614 -14.33 -30.70 20.37
CA PRO A 614 -13.25 -30.20 21.23
C PRO A 614 -13.75 -29.21 22.28
N LEU A 615 -13.28 -29.36 23.52
CA LEU A 615 -13.67 -28.50 24.66
C LEU A 615 -12.87 -27.18 24.65
N HIS A 616 -13.48 -26.11 25.13
CA HIS A 616 -12.98 -24.72 25.12
C HIS A 616 -13.25 -24.06 26.48
N SER A 617 -12.41 -23.11 26.92
CA SER A 617 -12.65 -22.38 28.18
C SER A 617 -14.00 -21.65 28.16
N LEU A 618 -14.85 -21.94 29.16
CA LEU A 618 -16.13 -21.25 29.34
C LEU A 618 -15.92 -19.77 29.64
N SER A 619 -14.82 -19.39 30.30
CA SER A 619 -14.46 -18.00 30.57
C SER A 619 -14.07 -17.25 29.30
N VAL A 620 -13.32 -17.90 28.38
CA VAL A 620 -12.99 -17.31 27.07
C VAL A 620 -14.22 -17.24 26.16
N LEU A 621 -15.05 -18.29 26.13
CA LEU A 621 -16.32 -18.27 25.38
C LEU A 621 -17.26 -17.14 25.87
N ALA A 622 -17.34 -16.91 27.19
CA ALA A 622 -18.13 -15.81 27.75
C ALA A 622 -17.57 -14.43 27.37
N PHE A 623 -16.24 -14.27 27.33
CA PHE A 623 -15.61 -13.02 26.86
C PHE A 623 -15.89 -12.76 25.36
N ASP A 624 -15.78 -13.77 24.50
CA ASP A 624 -16.10 -13.63 23.08
C ASP A 624 -17.60 -13.40 22.84
N GLN A 625 -18.49 -14.02 23.64
CA GLN A 625 -19.92 -13.72 23.64
C GLN A 625 -20.18 -12.24 23.94
N GLU A 626 -19.66 -11.73 25.06
CA GLU A 626 -19.86 -10.34 25.50
C GLU A 626 -19.22 -9.32 24.52
N ARG A 627 -18.13 -9.70 23.84
CA ARG A 627 -17.52 -8.90 22.75
C ARG A 627 -18.45 -8.80 21.54
N LEU A 628 -19.08 -9.91 21.15
CA LEU A 628 -20.05 -9.93 20.04
C LEU A 628 -21.35 -9.20 20.41
N GLU A 629 -21.84 -9.32 21.64
CA GLU A 629 -23.02 -8.58 22.12
C GLU A 629 -22.83 -7.06 22.02
N ARG A 630 -21.68 -6.54 22.48
CA ARG A 630 -21.32 -5.12 22.32
C ARG A 630 -21.27 -4.70 20.85
N LYS A 631 -20.69 -5.52 19.97
CA LYS A 631 -20.61 -5.26 18.51
C LYS A 631 -22.00 -5.22 17.86
N ILE A 632 -22.87 -6.16 18.22
CA ILE A 632 -24.27 -6.25 17.76
C ILE A 632 -25.07 -5.04 18.27
N LEU A 633 -24.90 -4.64 19.53
CA LEU A 633 -25.56 -3.48 20.11
C LEU A 633 -25.14 -2.17 19.42
N GLY A 634 -23.84 -1.97 19.17
CA GLY A 634 -23.33 -0.81 18.45
C GLY A 634 -23.85 -0.71 17.01
N LEU A 635 -23.95 -1.83 16.30
CA LEU A 635 -24.55 -1.88 14.95
C LEU A 635 -26.03 -1.47 14.98
N ARG A 636 -26.80 -1.98 15.95
CA ARG A 636 -28.22 -1.62 16.15
C ARG A 636 -28.39 -0.14 16.51
N GLN A 637 -27.55 0.41 17.38
CA GLN A 637 -27.55 1.84 17.72
C GLN A 637 -27.22 2.72 16.49
N ALA A 638 -26.28 2.30 15.67
CA ALA A 638 -25.95 2.94 14.39
C ALA A 638 -26.99 2.71 13.27
N ARG A 639 -28.14 2.07 13.57
CA ARG A 639 -29.21 1.67 12.63
C ARG A 639 -28.71 0.84 11.44
N ARG A 640 -27.61 0.10 11.61
CA ARG A 640 -27.08 -0.82 10.58
C ARG A 640 -27.64 -2.22 10.78
N PRO A 641 -27.92 -2.99 9.71
CA PRO A 641 -28.23 -4.41 9.84
C PRO A 641 -27.05 -5.14 10.48
N VAL A 642 -27.34 -6.17 11.28
CA VAL A 642 -26.32 -7.06 11.85
C VAL A 642 -25.91 -8.05 10.75
N PRO A 643 -24.63 -8.16 10.36
CA PRO A 643 -24.20 -9.13 9.37
C PRO A 643 -24.54 -10.56 9.80
N PRO A 644 -25.02 -11.44 8.90
CA PRO A 644 -25.46 -12.77 9.27
C PRO A 644 -24.34 -13.63 9.86
N GLU A 645 -23.10 -13.40 9.46
CA GLU A 645 -21.90 -14.07 10.00
C GLU A 645 -21.69 -13.73 11.48
N VAL A 646 -21.91 -12.46 11.86
CA VAL A 646 -21.77 -11.99 13.26
C VAL A 646 -22.91 -12.55 14.12
N ALA A 647 -24.12 -12.65 13.57
CA ALA A 647 -25.25 -13.29 14.24
C ALA A 647 -25.02 -14.81 14.42
N GLN A 648 -24.49 -15.48 13.39
CA GLN A 648 -24.18 -16.91 13.42
C GLN A 648 -23.03 -17.24 14.39
N GLN A 649 -21.95 -16.44 14.41
CA GLN A 649 -20.85 -16.58 15.37
C GLN A 649 -21.35 -16.44 16.82
N TYR A 650 -22.21 -15.46 17.09
CA TYR A 650 -22.83 -15.29 18.40
C TYR A 650 -23.68 -16.50 18.81
N GLN A 651 -24.45 -17.07 17.86
CA GLN A 651 -25.25 -18.28 18.09
C GLN A 651 -24.40 -19.54 18.33
N ASP A 652 -23.30 -19.79 17.60
CA ASP A 652 -22.42 -20.93 17.87
C ASP A 652 -21.77 -20.83 19.25
N ILE A 653 -21.25 -19.66 19.63
CA ILE A 653 -20.62 -19.46 20.94
C ILE A 653 -21.63 -19.67 22.08
N MET A 654 -22.87 -19.16 21.94
CA MET A 654 -23.97 -19.42 22.86
C MET A 654 -24.28 -20.92 22.98
N GLN A 655 -24.52 -21.61 21.85
CA GLN A 655 -24.85 -23.04 21.84
C GLN A 655 -23.71 -23.91 22.39
N ARG A 656 -22.46 -23.58 22.05
CA ARG A 656 -21.24 -24.27 22.50
C ARG A 656 -21.04 -24.09 24.01
N SER A 657 -21.21 -22.88 24.53
CA SER A 657 -21.14 -22.56 25.96
C SER A 657 -22.20 -23.34 26.75
N GLN A 658 -23.46 -23.33 26.28
CA GLN A 658 -24.57 -24.07 26.92
C GLN A 658 -24.36 -25.59 26.86
N TRP A 659 -24.04 -26.13 25.69
CA TRP A 659 -23.78 -27.56 25.51
C TRP A 659 -22.63 -28.05 26.41
N GLN A 660 -21.53 -27.31 26.47
CA GLN A 660 -20.39 -27.71 27.28
C GLN A 660 -20.63 -27.57 28.79
N ARG A 661 -21.41 -26.58 29.24
CA ARG A 661 -21.88 -26.51 30.64
C ARG A 661 -22.69 -27.76 31.00
N ALA A 662 -23.68 -28.11 30.19
CA ALA A 662 -24.47 -29.33 30.39
C ALA A 662 -23.60 -30.61 30.39
N GLN A 663 -22.59 -30.70 29.51
CA GLN A 663 -21.63 -31.82 29.51
C GLN A 663 -20.71 -31.86 30.75
N LEU A 664 -20.41 -30.72 31.38
CA LEU A 664 -19.58 -30.66 32.61
C LEU A 664 -20.40 -30.84 33.90
N GLU A 665 -21.69 -30.55 33.85
CA GLU A 665 -22.67 -30.80 34.92
C GLU A 665 -23.08 -32.29 34.94
N GLN A 666 -23.43 -32.86 33.78
CA GLN A 666 -23.73 -34.30 33.62
C GLN A 666 -22.45 -35.16 33.61
N GLY A 667 -21.30 -34.55 33.36
CA GLY A 667 -20.01 -35.20 33.25
C GLY A 667 -19.39 -35.53 34.61
N GLY A 668 -19.27 -36.83 34.90
CA GLY A 668 -18.52 -37.33 36.05
C GLY A 668 -17.02 -36.99 36.03
N PRO A 669 -16.23 -37.43 37.03
CA PRO A 669 -14.84 -37.03 37.21
C PRO A 669 -13.86 -37.45 36.08
N GLY A 670 -14.29 -38.24 35.09
CA GLY A 670 -13.58 -38.38 33.82
C GLY A 670 -13.63 -37.10 32.97
N MET A 671 -14.84 -36.59 32.73
CA MET A 671 -15.09 -35.40 31.89
C MET A 671 -14.40 -34.15 32.44
N ARG A 672 -14.39 -33.98 33.77
CA ARG A 672 -13.71 -32.86 34.43
C ARG A 672 -12.18 -32.93 34.30
N ARG A 673 -11.58 -34.13 34.29
CA ARG A 673 -10.13 -34.30 34.05
C ARG A 673 -9.75 -34.04 32.60
N GLU A 674 -10.54 -34.54 31.65
CA GLU A 674 -10.38 -34.23 30.23
C GLU A 674 -10.48 -32.71 29.98
N TYR A 675 -11.44 -32.04 30.64
CA TYR A 675 -11.60 -30.59 30.56
C TYR A 675 -10.41 -29.83 31.15
N MET A 676 -9.90 -30.20 32.32
CA MET A 676 -8.70 -29.57 32.90
C MET A 676 -7.46 -29.75 32.00
N ALA A 677 -7.23 -30.94 31.46
CA ALA A 677 -6.13 -31.18 30.51
C ALA A 677 -6.25 -30.33 29.23
N GLN A 678 -7.49 -30.11 28.76
CA GLN A 678 -7.76 -29.25 27.60
C GLN A 678 -7.68 -27.75 27.93
N LEU A 679 -7.94 -27.33 29.18
CA LEU A 679 -7.62 -25.99 29.67
C LEU A 679 -6.11 -25.77 29.80
N GLU A 680 -5.35 -26.77 30.26
CA GLU A 680 -3.88 -26.70 30.33
C GLU A 680 -3.24 -26.54 28.94
N ARG A 681 -3.76 -27.23 27.93
CA ARG A 681 -3.37 -27.02 26.52
C ARG A 681 -3.70 -25.61 26.03
N GLN A 682 -4.89 -25.08 26.34
CA GLN A 682 -5.26 -23.69 26.02
C GLN A 682 -4.39 -22.67 26.77
N LEU A 683 -3.99 -22.96 28.01
CA LEU A 683 -3.12 -22.10 28.81
C LEU A 683 -1.72 -22.02 28.19
N GLN A 684 -1.16 -23.15 27.76
CA GLN A 684 0.09 -23.22 27.00
C GLN A 684 -0.03 -22.45 25.68
N PHE A 685 -1.09 -22.71 24.90
CA PHE A 685 -1.35 -22.02 23.64
C PHE A 685 -1.42 -20.49 23.79
N TYR A 686 -2.22 -19.96 24.73
CA TYR A 686 -2.30 -18.51 24.94
C TYR A 686 -1.02 -17.92 25.54
N THR A 687 -0.27 -18.67 26.33
CA THR A 687 1.07 -18.24 26.82
C THR A 687 2.05 -18.11 25.67
N GLU A 688 2.06 -19.06 24.73
CA GLU A 688 2.95 -19.01 23.56
C GLU A 688 2.48 -17.96 22.55
N ALA A 689 1.17 -17.86 22.28
CA ALA A 689 0.61 -16.82 21.41
C ALA A 689 0.92 -15.41 21.95
N ALA A 690 0.79 -15.18 23.26
CA ALA A 690 1.18 -13.93 23.90
C ALA A 690 2.68 -13.63 23.75
N ARG A 691 3.55 -14.66 23.84
CA ARG A 691 5.00 -14.52 23.64
C ARG A 691 5.35 -14.18 22.19
N ARG A 692 4.76 -14.93 21.23
CA ARG A 692 4.95 -14.69 19.78
C ARG A 692 4.47 -13.29 19.42
N LEU A 693 3.20 -12.96 19.66
CA LEU A 693 2.62 -11.64 19.37
C LEU A 693 3.32 -10.48 20.09
N GLY A 694 3.91 -10.73 21.26
CA GLY A 694 4.73 -9.75 21.98
C GLY A 694 6.08 -9.49 21.31
N ASN A 695 6.73 -10.54 20.80
CA ASN A 695 7.95 -10.44 19.99
C ASN A 695 7.67 -9.83 18.60
N ASP A 696 6.53 -10.17 18.00
CA ASP A 696 6.05 -9.70 16.69
C ASP A 696 5.54 -8.23 16.73
N GLY A 697 5.89 -7.46 17.77
CA GLY A 697 5.49 -6.06 17.97
C GLY A 697 3.99 -5.80 18.14
N SER A 698 3.15 -6.83 18.08
CA SER A 698 1.69 -6.77 17.97
C SER A 698 1.01 -6.54 19.32
N ARG A 699 1.35 -5.42 19.98
CA ARG A 699 1.10 -5.12 21.40
C ARG A 699 -0.35 -5.32 21.86
N GLU A 700 -1.35 -4.95 21.05
CA GLU A 700 -2.76 -5.12 21.41
C GLU A 700 -3.24 -6.58 21.25
N ALA A 701 -2.76 -7.31 20.25
CA ALA A 701 -3.02 -8.74 20.12
C ALA A 701 -2.32 -9.55 21.23
N ALA A 702 -1.11 -9.15 21.62
CA ALA A 702 -0.39 -9.72 22.76
C ALA A 702 -1.13 -9.48 24.09
N LYS A 703 -1.69 -8.28 24.31
CA LYS A 703 -2.58 -7.99 25.45
C LYS A 703 -3.83 -8.88 25.43
N GLU A 704 -4.49 -9.04 24.28
CA GLU A 704 -5.68 -9.90 24.18
C GLU A 704 -5.34 -11.38 24.46
N ALA A 705 -4.21 -11.88 23.94
CA ALA A 705 -3.72 -13.21 24.23
C ALA A 705 -3.37 -13.40 25.73
N LEU A 706 -2.72 -12.43 26.38
CA LEU A 706 -2.49 -12.43 27.83
C LEU A 706 -3.80 -12.38 28.64
N TYR A 707 -4.79 -11.63 28.19
CA TYR A 707 -6.10 -11.57 28.84
C TYR A 707 -6.82 -12.93 28.75
N ARG A 708 -6.85 -13.54 27.54
CA ARG A 708 -7.36 -14.91 27.33
C ARG A 708 -6.59 -15.94 28.17
N ARG A 709 -5.26 -15.84 28.26
CA ARG A 709 -4.43 -16.67 29.15
C ARG A 709 -4.91 -16.57 30.60
N ASN A 710 -5.07 -15.35 31.12
CA ASN A 710 -5.49 -15.11 32.50
C ASN A 710 -6.91 -15.64 32.78
N LEU A 711 -7.82 -15.59 31.80
CA LEU A 711 -9.16 -16.19 31.93
C LEU A 711 -9.08 -17.73 32.06
N VAL A 712 -8.29 -18.39 31.21
CA VAL A 712 -8.06 -19.85 31.27
C VAL A 712 -7.37 -20.23 32.59
N GLU A 713 -6.35 -19.47 33.00
CA GLU A 713 -5.61 -19.67 34.24
C GLU A 713 -6.54 -19.56 35.47
N SER A 714 -7.40 -18.54 35.50
CA SER A 714 -8.39 -18.33 36.56
C SER A 714 -9.50 -19.40 36.56
N GLU A 715 -9.83 -20.00 35.41
CA GLU A 715 -10.75 -21.13 35.32
C GLU A 715 -10.10 -22.43 35.81
N LEU A 716 -8.86 -22.71 35.40
CA LEU A 716 -8.09 -23.86 35.86
C LEU A 716 -7.85 -23.81 37.38
N GLN A 717 -7.56 -22.63 37.94
CA GLN A 717 -7.48 -22.43 39.39
C GLN A 717 -8.82 -22.65 40.12
N ARG A 718 -9.96 -22.36 39.50
CA ARG A 718 -11.30 -22.62 40.06
C ARG A 718 -11.74 -24.09 39.97
N LEU A 719 -11.08 -24.90 39.14
CA LEU A 719 -11.31 -26.35 39.00
C LEU A 719 -10.34 -27.21 39.81
N ARG A 720 -9.26 -26.60 40.33
CA ARG A 720 -8.26 -27.21 41.22
C ARG A 720 -8.47 -26.86 42.71
N ARG A 721 -9.54 -26.12 43.02
CA ARG A 721 -10.05 -25.83 44.37
C ARG A 721 -11.35 -26.59 44.59
#